data_AF-A0A5C3KYQ9-F1
#
_entry.id   AF-A0A5C3KYQ9-F1
#
_cell.length_a   1.000
_cell.length_b   1.000
_cell.length_c   1.000
_cell.angle_alpha   90.00
_cell.angle_beta   90.00
_cell.angle_gamma   90.00
#
_symmetry.space_group_name_H-M   'P 1'
#
loop_
_entity.id
_entity.type
_entity.pdbx_description
1 polymer ?
#
loop_
_entity_poly.entity_id
_entity_poly.type
_entity_poly.pdbx_seq_one_letter_code
_entity_poly.pdbx_strand_id
1 'polypeptide(L)'
;MSWLNYSLINYAAKKNILPNTQVAGQPGVQTRDLMSFLAGIKTWSLRNKKPVYAVKRDQMKGFDYLSPDGFYDASTFTTSMGHYYLHDLLSDDPNALKISSTTHQQGDPHTPEDSKTLLVSMVGATDDSYIFSTSQKSLLTNTLQMECFQYAYGWLMQWSKSKAYKSTNLPTTIEFESVSTGPNANPMTVKKHEVSLVRDELDFLKTKVDDPASRFEELKEIIETFQFPTIIGWLPITLARKIVAQNIVSRCRALLYLQPIRKTDAESLDKLIIRRVHQLTGFPFSPNTEIATLPISALGLGFPSISRINAGIALNGINRDLNRHLYAYRTLAEITLNDWIGTNISILQGEVMGLIASSILSGCSSGDGDTIILTDHLNSVRLLADSKTAVSQEARLRHSNGRSYYRWLLKTTRARSNLDIKYTPGHSSEDTIEARMNNEADSLATTSNRDIWTISAPIPTFEMNPYTLYHQKDGWIESDIAHYIDLRMTRRTSNKLGAMKGLRMATWAHNSIAPPEFPYTKAVSAYSATVQLYARSGQLPIAETLRQRGKITKDTCRLGCTETETMPHLFVECRQYEALRAEGTRMVLEKTKAIIREYPVEDLDKENLMKTAECLFRHKPQIWPLGSSMFYLGQNPPIKIATKISEVTKQKIKSALTTEWHLASIRLAGRIFADYQRKMAKLHCPRPCKT
;
A
#
# COMPACT_ATOMS: atom_id res chain seq x y z
N MET A 1 13.20 5.61 35.61
CA MET A 1 12.53 4.58 34.79
C MET A 1 12.65 4.84 33.29
N SER A 2 11.98 5.83 32.69
CA SER A 2 11.95 6.03 31.21
C SER A 2 13.33 6.12 30.53
N TRP A 3 14.25 6.94 31.06
CA TRP A 3 15.60 7.07 30.50
C TRP A 3 16.44 5.80 30.62
N LEU A 4 16.33 5.08 31.76
CA LEU A 4 17.01 3.80 31.96
C LEU A 4 16.52 2.77 30.93
N ASN A 5 15.20 2.63 30.77
CA ASN A 5 14.63 1.70 29.79
C ASN A 5 15.05 2.08 28.36
N TYR A 6 15.04 3.36 28.00
CA TYR A 6 15.48 3.83 26.68
C TYR A 6 16.96 3.48 26.40
N SER A 7 17.85 3.72 27.36
CA SER A 7 19.29 3.45 27.21
C SER A 7 19.60 1.94 27.25
N LEU A 8 18.98 1.21 28.19
CA LEU A 8 19.20 -0.22 28.41
C LEU A 8 18.67 -1.07 27.25
N ILE A 9 17.50 -0.75 26.70
CA ILE A 9 16.96 -1.42 25.50
C ILE A 9 17.90 -1.26 24.30
N ASN A 10 18.36 -0.03 24.04
CA ASN A 10 19.28 0.23 22.93
C ASN A 10 20.64 -0.47 23.14
N TYR A 11 21.15 -0.51 24.38
CA TYR A 11 22.36 -1.26 24.72
C TYR A 11 22.18 -2.77 24.50
N ALA A 12 21.09 -3.34 25.02
CA ALA A 12 20.80 -4.77 24.91
C ALA A 12 20.59 -5.23 23.47
N ALA A 13 19.87 -4.44 22.66
CA ALA A 13 19.74 -4.69 21.23
C ALA A 13 21.09 -4.60 20.52
N LYS A 14 21.91 -3.58 20.80
CA LYS A 14 23.26 -3.43 20.21
C LYS A 14 24.23 -4.55 20.60
N LYS A 15 24.02 -5.16 21.77
CA LYS A 15 24.84 -6.26 22.31
C LYS A 15 24.26 -7.65 22.05
N ASN A 16 23.13 -7.76 21.33
CA ASN A 16 22.41 -9.01 21.09
C ASN A 16 22.06 -9.78 22.39
N ILE A 17 21.73 -9.06 23.47
CA ILE A 17 21.29 -9.64 24.77
C ILE A 17 19.82 -10.10 24.67
N LEU A 18 19.06 -9.58 23.70
CA LEU A 18 17.68 -10.00 23.45
C LEU A 18 17.66 -11.09 22.36
N PRO A 19 17.06 -12.27 22.60
CA PRO A 19 16.96 -13.36 21.64
C PRO A 19 16.32 -12.94 20.31
N ASN A 20 16.79 -13.53 19.21
CA ASN A 20 16.37 -13.18 17.85
C ASN A 20 14.85 -13.32 17.57
N THR A 21 14.11 -14.04 18.41
CA THR A 21 12.65 -14.32 18.29
C THR A 21 11.82 -13.72 19.43
N GLN A 22 12.42 -12.86 20.27
CA GLN A 22 11.72 -12.06 21.28
C GLN A 22 11.33 -10.69 20.72
N VAL A 23 10.04 -10.34 20.70
CA VAL A 23 9.55 -9.06 20.15
C VAL A 23 9.57 -7.93 21.18
N ALA A 24 9.19 -8.26 22.42
CA ALA A 24 9.05 -7.25 23.47
C ALA A 24 10.42 -6.65 23.82
N GLY A 25 10.47 -5.32 23.85
CA GLY A 25 11.68 -4.55 24.10
C GLY A 25 12.62 -4.39 22.89
N GLN A 26 12.35 -4.97 21.71
CA GLN A 26 13.26 -4.84 20.57
C GLN A 26 12.96 -3.61 19.68
N PRO A 27 13.96 -2.74 19.38
CA PRO A 27 13.78 -1.58 18.53
C PRO A 27 13.31 -1.92 17.10
N GLY A 28 12.19 -1.35 16.69
CA GLY A 28 11.69 -1.49 15.31
C GLY A 28 11.11 -2.86 14.96
N VAL A 29 10.81 -3.69 15.97
CA VAL A 29 10.04 -4.95 15.85
C VAL A 29 8.59 -4.68 16.26
N GLN A 30 7.64 -5.38 15.64
CA GLN A 30 6.21 -5.22 15.86
C GLN A 30 5.53 -6.60 15.90
N THR A 31 4.33 -6.68 16.49
CA THR A 31 3.51 -7.92 16.52
C THR A 31 3.37 -8.60 15.15
N ARG A 32 3.28 -7.81 14.07
CA ARG A 32 3.26 -8.32 12.69
C ARG A 32 4.44 -9.25 12.38
N ASP A 33 5.66 -8.88 12.79
CA ASP A 33 6.85 -9.65 12.46
C ASP A 33 6.73 -11.06 13.05
N LEU A 34 6.23 -11.15 14.30
CA LEU A 34 5.93 -12.41 14.98
C LEU A 34 4.89 -13.25 14.25
N MET A 35 3.79 -12.62 13.82
CA MET A 35 2.75 -13.28 13.04
C MET A 35 3.30 -13.86 11.73
N SER A 36 4.20 -13.12 11.05
CA SER A 36 4.88 -13.58 9.84
C SER A 36 5.83 -14.76 10.13
N PHE A 37 6.57 -14.71 11.25
CA PHE A 37 7.48 -15.78 11.66
C PHE A 37 6.73 -17.08 12.01
N LEU A 38 5.66 -16.99 12.80
CA LEU A 38 4.81 -18.13 13.14
C LEU A 38 4.12 -18.71 11.89
N ALA A 39 3.69 -17.86 10.94
CA ALA A 39 3.15 -18.29 9.66
C ALA A 39 4.22 -19.00 8.79
N GLY A 40 5.46 -18.53 8.81
CA GLY A 40 6.60 -19.18 8.15
C GLY A 40 6.87 -20.58 8.71
N ILE A 41 6.87 -20.75 10.03
CA ILE A 41 6.99 -22.08 10.68
C ILE A 41 5.88 -23.03 10.21
N LYS A 42 4.63 -22.56 10.21
CA LYS A 42 3.46 -23.35 9.78
C LYS A 42 3.54 -23.70 8.29
N THR A 43 3.96 -22.76 7.44
CA THR A 43 4.17 -22.97 6.00
C THR A 43 5.25 -24.02 5.74
N TRP A 44 6.39 -23.93 6.43
CA TRP A 44 7.48 -24.90 6.33
C TRP A 44 7.07 -26.30 6.79
N SER A 45 6.35 -26.38 7.92
CA SER A 45 5.79 -27.62 8.49
C SER A 45 4.91 -28.35 7.48
N LEU A 46 3.94 -27.63 6.90
CA LEU A 46 3.02 -28.15 5.89
C LEU A 46 3.73 -28.59 4.61
N ARG A 47 4.68 -27.79 4.10
CA ARG A 47 5.44 -28.10 2.87
C ARG A 47 6.30 -29.36 3.03
N ASN A 48 7.04 -29.46 4.13
CA ASN A 48 7.95 -30.58 4.38
C ASN A 48 7.27 -31.78 5.03
N LYS A 49 5.95 -31.72 5.30
CA LYS A 49 5.15 -32.76 5.97
C LYS A 49 5.72 -33.18 7.34
N LYS A 50 6.43 -32.28 8.02
CA LYS A 50 7.06 -32.53 9.32
C LYS A 50 6.13 -32.08 10.44
N PRO A 51 5.81 -32.93 11.44
CA PRO A 51 4.94 -32.52 12.53
C PRO A 51 5.66 -31.50 13.42
N VAL A 52 5.02 -30.36 13.65
CA VAL A 52 5.43 -29.38 14.66
C VAL A 52 4.49 -29.49 15.86
N TYR A 53 5.08 -29.53 17.05
CA TYR A 53 4.44 -29.47 18.34
C TYR A 53 4.82 -28.12 18.99
N ALA A 54 3.88 -27.48 19.65
CA ALA A 54 4.15 -26.26 20.40
C ALA A 54 3.32 -26.19 21.68
N VAL A 55 3.81 -25.46 22.69
CA VAL A 55 3.00 -25.05 23.85
C VAL A 55 3.01 -23.54 23.95
N LYS A 56 1.81 -22.93 24.01
CA LYS A 56 1.62 -21.54 24.39
C LYS A 56 1.57 -21.44 25.90
N ARG A 57 2.41 -20.55 26.44
CA ARG A 57 2.61 -20.29 27.86
C ARG A 57 2.16 -18.85 28.13
N ASP A 58 1.47 -18.68 29.25
CA ASP A 58 1.17 -17.38 29.85
C ASP A 58 1.71 -17.41 31.29
N GLN A 59 2.07 -16.26 31.86
CA GLN A 59 2.67 -16.16 33.20
C GLN A 59 1.61 -15.76 34.24
N MET A 60 1.65 -16.38 35.42
CA MET A 60 0.82 -15.96 36.55
C MET A 60 1.31 -14.61 37.08
N LYS A 61 0.54 -13.55 36.81
CA LYS A 61 0.76 -12.18 37.31
C LYS A 61 2.24 -11.76 37.27
N GLY A 62 2.83 -11.72 36.08
CA GLY A 62 4.30 -11.65 35.89
C GLY A 62 5.06 -10.51 36.60
N PHE A 63 4.38 -9.45 37.04
CA PHE A 63 4.97 -8.37 37.85
C PHE A 63 4.77 -8.52 39.37
N ASP A 64 3.80 -9.32 39.83
CA ASP A 64 3.42 -9.43 41.24
C ASP A 64 4.19 -10.53 42.00
N TYR A 65 4.66 -11.57 41.29
CA TYR A 65 5.44 -12.68 41.87
C TYR A 65 6.96 -12.55 41.68
N LEU A 66 7.41 -11.46 41.05
CA LEU A 66 8.82 -11.24 40.75
C LEU A 66 9.59 -11.01 42.06
N SER A 67 10.60 -11.84 42.34
CA SER A 67 11.40 -11.70 43.57
C SER A 67 12.18 -10.37 43.55
N PRO A 68 12.44 -9.73 44.71
CA PRO A 68 13.25 -8.52 44.76
C PRO A 68 14.63 -8.70 44.10
N ASP A 69 15.26 -9.86 44.28
CA ASP A 69 16.56 -10.18 43.65
C ASP A 69 16.42 -10.33 42.12
N GLY A 70 15.35 -10.98 41.63
CA GLY A 70 15.01 -11.01 40.21
C GLY A 70 14.65 -9.63 39.62
N PHE A 71 14.30 -8.66 40.46
CA PHE A 71 14.12 -7.26 40.07
C PHE A 71 15.47 -6.55 39.91
N TYR A 72 16.45 -6.86 40.77
CA TYR A 72 17.84 -6.38 40.66
C TYR A 72 18.59 -6.99 39.47
N ASP A 73 18.40 -8.28 39.18
CA ASP A 73 18.94 -8.96 37.98
C ASP A 73 18.19 -8.61 36.67
N ALA A 74 17.39 -7.55 36.70
CA ALA A 74 16.63 -6.94 35.62
C ALA A 74 15.55 -7.84 35.00
N SER A 75 14.33 -7.66 35.52
CA SER A 75 13.03 -8.24 35.10
C SER A 75 12.69 -8.26 33.59
N THR A 76 13.45 -7.57 32.73
CA THR A 76 13.32 -7.65 31.26
C THR A 76 14.16 -8.77 30.63
N PHE A 77 15.26 -9.19 31.28
CA PHE A 77 16.19 -10.19 30.75
C PHE A 77 15.94 -11.61 31.25
N THR A 78 15.19 -11.84 32.33
CA THR A 78 14.94 -13.21 32.82
C THR A 78 14.24 -14.09 31.78
N THR A 79 13.29 -13.56 31.00
CA THR A 79 12.71 -14.28 29.84
C THR A 79 13.75 -14.53 28.76
N SER A 80 14.64 -13.57 28.51
CA SER A 80 15.72 -13.67 27.54
C SER A 80 16.78 -14.70 27.93
N MET A 81 17.17 -14.78 29.21
CA MET A 81 18.09 -15.78 29.74
C MET A 81 17.49 -17.17 29.67
N GLY A 82 16.22 -17.34 30.06
CA GLY A 82 15.52 -18.62 29.93
C GLY A 82 15.36 -19.07 28.48
N HIS A 83 15.25 -18.14 27.53
CA HIS A 83 15.26 -18.42 26.11
C HIS A 83 16.62 -18.95 25.63
N TYR A 84 17.73 -18.34 26.05
CA TYR A 84 19.07 -18.84 25.72
C TYR A 84 19.36 -20.20 26.36
N TYR A 85 19.04 -20.36 27.64
CA TYR A 85 19.10 -21.65 28.34
C TYR A 85 18.36 -22.75 27.57
N LEU A 86 17.13 -22.48 27.13
CA LEU A 86 16.36 -23.43 26.34
C LEU A 86 16.91 -23.64 24.91
N HIS A 87 17.48 -22.61 24.30
CA HIS A 87 18.15 -22.72 22.99
C HIS A 87 19.38 -23.63 23.06
N ASP A 88 20.17 -23.51 24.12
CA ASP A 88 21.38 -24.31 24.32
C ASP A 88 21.02 -25.77 24.59
N LEU A 89 20.03 -26.05 25.44
CA LEU A 89 19.46 -27.40 25.62
C LEU A 89 18.95 -28.03 24.30
N LEU A 90 18.29 -27.22 23.46
CA LEU A 90 17.75 -27.68 22.17
C LEU A 90 18.78 -27.77 21.04
N SER A 91 20.01 -27.28 21.25
CA SER A 91 21.06 -27.38 20.23
C SER A 91 21.43 -28.85 19.97
N ASP A 92 21.50 -29.64 21.03
CA ASP A 92 21.82 -31.08 21.02
C ASP A 92 20.59 -32.01 20.91
N ASP A 93 19.35 -31.52 21.11
CA ASP A 93 18.14 -32.34 20.98
C ASP A 93 17.89 -32.72 19.50
N PRO A 94 17.86 -34.02 19.15
CA PRO A 94 17.54 -34.47 17.78
C PRO A 94 16.09 -34.20 17.36
N ASN A 95 15.20 -33.86 18.31
CA ASN A 95 13.81 -33.47 18.08
C ASN A 95 13.57 -31.96 18.14
N ALA A 96 14.63 -31.16 18.20
CA ALA A 96 14.51 -29.70 18.14
C ALA A 96 13.97 -29.26 16.76
N LEU A 97 13.18 -28.19 16.74
CA LEU A 97 12.66 -27.63 15.50
C LEU A 97 13.79 -26.92 14.72
N LYS A 98 14.45 -27.68 13.83
CA LYS A 98 15.50 -27.20 12.92
C LYS A 98 14.90 -27.02 11.51
N ILE A 99 14.79 -25.77 11.07
CA ILE A 99 14.21 -25.34 9.79
C ILE A 99 15.31 -25.14 8.76
N SER A 100 15.17 -25.77 7.59
CA SER A 100 16.06 -25.66 6.42
C SER A 100 15.27 -25.89 5.12
N SER A 101 15.82 -25.54 3.96
CA SER A 101 15.14 -25.72 2.66
C SER A 101 14.89 -27.19 2.32
N THR A 102 13.97 -27.47 1.38
CA THR A 102 13.67 -28.85 0.96
C THR A 102 14.89 -29.50 0.27
N THR A 103 15.62 -28.74 -0.54
CA THR A 103 16.91 -29.06 -1.17
C THR A 103 17.99 -29.42 -0.15
N HIS A 104 18.16 -28.63 0.92
CA HIS A 104 19.06 -28.97 2.03
C HIS A 104 18.72 -30.33 2.66
N GLN A 105 17.43 -30.58 2.91
CA GLN A 105 16.96 -31.83 3.52
C GLN A 105 17.11 -33.05 2.61
N GLN A 106 17.23 -32.83 1.30
CA GLN A 106 17.51 -33.87 0.30
C GLN A 106 19.03 -34.08 0.08
N GLY A 107 19.89 -33.25 0.68
CA GLY A 107 21.34 -33.30 0.49
C GLY A 107 21.83 -32.69 -0.83
N ASP A 108 20.98 -31.90 -1.51
CA ASP A 108 21.25 -31.33 -2.83
C ASP A 108 21.08 -29.78 -2.80
N PRO A 109 22.04 -29.05 -2.21
CA PRO A 109 22.00 -27.59 -2.14
C PRO A 109 22.36 -26.94 -3.48
N HIS A 110 21.52 -26.02 -3.95
CA HIS A 110 21.72 -25.32 -5.23
C HIS A 110 22.11 -23.85 -5.05
N THR A 111 21.79 -23.23 -3.91
CA THR A 111 22.14 -21.83 -3.60
C THR A 111 22.83 -21.71 -2.23
N PRO A 112 23.51 -20.59 -1.93
CA PRO A 112 24.08 -20.34 -0.59
C PRO A 112 23.02 -20.41 0.53
N GLU A 113 21.78 -20.00 0.24
CA GLU A 113 20.63 -20.09 1.13
C GLU A 113 20.31 -21.54 1.55
N ASP A 114 20.60 -22.54 0.70
CA ASP A 114 20.41 -23.95 1.05
C ASP A 114 21.39 -24.45 2.12
N SER A 115 22.45 -23.72 2.45
CA SER A 115 23.28 -24.07 3.61
C SER A 115 22.67 -23.64 4.96
N LYS A 116 21.65 -22.78 4.93
CA LYS A 116 21.10 -22.14 6.13
C LYS A 116 20.16 -23.08 6.88
N THR A 117 20.44 -23.26 8.17
CA THR A 117 19.54 -23.90 9.13
C THR A 117 19.21 -22.93 10.26
N LEU A 118 17.95 -22.92 10.70
CA LEU A 118 17.45 -22.13 11.82
C LEU A 118 16.90 -23.05 12.91
N LEU A 119 17.52 -23.02 14.09
CA LEU A 119 16.95 -23.60 15.31
C LEU A 119 15.87 -22.67 15.86
N VAL A 120 14.66 -23.20 16.09
CA VAL A 120 13.54 -22.49 16.71
C VAL A 120 13.24 -23.13 18.06
N SER A 121 13.76 -22.53 19.13
CA SER A 121 13.50 -22.96 20.51
C SER A 121 12.24 -22.33 21.08
N MET A 122 12.24 -21.00 21.20
CA MET A 122 11.18 -20.21 21.79
C MET A 122 10.86 -18.99 20.92
N VAL A 123 9.62 -18.51 21.01
CA VAL A 123 9.11 -17.32 20.31
C VAL A 123 8.18 -16.59 21.26
N GLY A 124 8.31 -15.26 21.42
CA GLY A 124 7.46 -14.58 22.42
C GLY A 124 7.46 -13.06 22.42
N ALA A 125 6.48 -12.52 23.13
CA ALA A 125 6.35 -11.12 23.46
C ALA A 125 5.85 -11.01 24.91
N THR A 126 6.65 -10.39 25.78
CA THR A 126 6.43 -10.29 27.23
C THR A 126 6.25 -11.67 27.89
N ASP A 127 5.10 -11.90 28.47
CA ASP A 127 4.55 -13.08 29.13
C ASP A 127 4.07 -14.15 28.14
N ASP A 128 3.41 -13.72 27.06
CA ASP A 128 2.86 -14.56 25.99
C ASP A 128 4.02 -15.20 25.18
N SER A 129 4.19 -16.52 25.27
CA SER A 129 5.31 -17.22 24.60
C SER A 129 4.96 -18.62 24.10
N TYR A 130 5.74 -19.10 23.12
CA TYR A 130 5.68 -20.42 22.54
C TYR A 130 7.02 -21.14 22.69
N ILE A 131 6.99 -22.42 23.08
CA ILE A 131 8.11 -23.38 22.94
C ILE A 131 7.77 -24.37 21.81
N PHE A 132 8.75 -24.74 20.99
CA PHE A 132 8.56 -25.63 19.82
C PHE A 132 9.40 -26.91 19.88
N SER A 133 8.90 -27.98 19.26
CA SER A 133 9.60 -29.26 19.07
C SER A 133 9.01 -30.04 17.88
N THR A 134 9.74 -31.02 17.36
CA THR A 134 9.22 -32.00 16.37
C THR A 134 8.65 -33.27 17.02
N SER A 135 8.70 -33.42 18.35
CA SER A 135 8.07 -34.54 19.06
C SER A 135 7.41 -34.13 20.38
N GLN A 136 6.32 -34.81 20.75
CA GLN A 136 5.63 -34.54 22.02
C GLN A 136 6.54 -34.76 23.24
N LYS A 137 7.38 -35.81 23.23
CA LYS A 137 8.30 -36.11 24.32
C LYS A 137 9.29 -34.96 24.55
N SER A 138 9.92 -34.47 23.48
CA SER A 138 10.82 -33.33 23.56
C SER A 138 10.08 -32.06 24.00
N LEU A 139 8.86 -31.78 23.49
CA LEU A 139 8.07 -30.63 23.97
C LEU A 139 7.83 -30.69 25.49
N LEU A 140 7.45 -31.84 26.02
CA LEU A 140 7.18 -32.03 27.46
C LEU A 140 8.46 -31.81 28.30
N THR A 141 9.55 -32.48 27.95
CA THR A 141 10.84 -32.34 28.65
C THR A 141 11.34 -30.89 28.63
N ASN A 142 11.32 -30.24 27.47
CA ASN A 142 11.78 -28.85 27.33
C ASN A 142 10.86 -27.84 28.02
N THR A 143 9.56 -28.12 28.13
CA THR A 143 8.65 -27.30 28.94
C THR A 143 8.98 -27.41 30.43
N LEU A 144 9.17 -28.63 30.96
CA LEU A 144 9.55 -28.84 32.36
C LEU A 144 10.90 -28.18 32.68
N GLN A 145 11.91 -28.27 31.81
CA GLN A 145 13.18 -27.58 32.00
C GLN A 145 13.00 -26.06 32.13
N MET A 146 12.09 -25.45 31.35
CA MET A 146 11.83 -24.02 31.48
C MET A 146 10.94 -23.66 32.68
N GLU A 147 10.06 -24.55 33.15
CA GLU A 147 9.38 -24.38 34.45
C GLU A 147 10.40 -24.36 35.60
N CYS A 148 11.36 -25.30 35.62
CA CYS A 148 12.45 -25.33 36.60
C CYS A 148 13.29 -24.05 36.58
N PHE A 149 13.66 -23.57 35.38
CA PHE A 149 14.37 -22.30 35.22
C PHE A 149 13.55 -21.12 35.77
N GLN A 150 12.28 -21.00 35.37
CA GLN A 150 11.43 -19.86 35.77
C GLN A 150 11.13 -19.85 37.26
N TYR A 151 10.91 -21.02 37.86
CA TYR A 151 10.68 -21.17 39.29
C TYR A 151 11.84 -20.62 40.12
N ALA A 152 13.09 -20.83 39.69
CA ALA A 152 14.28 -20.29 40.36
C ALA A 152 14.31 -18.75 40.43
N TYR A 153 13.61 -18.06 39.52
CA TYR A 153 13.45 -16.60 39.50
C TYR A 153 12.08 -16.11 40.03
N GLY A 154 11.31 -17.00 40.68
CA GLY A 154 9.99 -16.67 41.24
C GLY A 154 8.84 -16.63 40.23
N TRP A 155 9.04 -17.08 38.99
CA TRP A 155 8.02 -17.08 37.94
C TRP A 155 7.27 -18.42 37.86
N LEU A 156 5.96 -18.34 37.63
CA LEU A 156 5.05 -19.48 37.55
C LEU A 156 4.17 -19.40 36.30
N MET A 157 3.95 -20.52 35.62
CA MET A 157 3.10 -20.59 34.43
C MET A 157 1.60 -20.65 34.79
N GLN A 158 0.78 -19.87 34.06
CA GLN A 158 -0.67 -19.93 34.17
C GLN A 158 -1.22 -21.07 33.31
N TRP A 159 -1.12 -22.29 33.84
CA TRP A 159 -1.59 -23.53 33.20
C TRP A 159 -3.03 -23.45 32.67
N SER A 160 -3.95 -22.78 33.38
CA SER A 160 -5.37 -22.67 32.98
C SER A 160 -5.65 -21.83 31.71
N LYS A 161 -4.68 -21.03 31.25
CA LYS A 161 -4.75 -20.32 29.96
C LYS A 161 -3.83 -20.92 28.90
N SER A 162 -2.95 -21.82 29.30
CA SER A 162 -1.92 -22.40 28.45
C SER A 162 -2.55 -23.45 27.51
N LYS A 163 -1.95 -23.64 26.34
CA LYS A 163 -2.49 -24.50 25.27
C LYS A 163 -1.38 -25.27 24.58
N ALA A 164 -1.61 -26.54 24.29
CA ALA A 164 -0.73 -27.33 23.45
C ALA A 164 -1.25 -27.31 22.01
N TYR A 165 -0.36 -27.42 21.03
CA TYR A 165 -0.67 -27.39 19.60
C TYR A 165 0.05 -28.53 18.89
N LYS A 166 -0.66 -29.19 17.97
CA LYS A 166 -0.14 -30.29 17.15
C LYS A 166 -0.81 -30.31 15.78
N SER A 167 -0.06 -30.76 14.77
CA SER A 167 -0.53 -30.85 13.38
C SER A 167 -1.16 -32.20 12.95
N THR A 168 -1.36 -33.16 13.88
CA THR A 168 -1.99 -34.47 13.56
C THR A 168 -2.87 -35.01 14.69
N ASN A 169 -3.89 -35.80 14.36
CA ASN A 169 -4.87 -36.40 15.29
C ASN A 169 -4.21 -37.06 16.52
N LEU A 170 -4.63 -36.67 17.73
CA LEU A 170 -4.27 -37.22 19.05
C LEU A 170 -5.30 -36.70 20.10
N PRO A 171 -5.27 -37.13 21.39
CA PRO A 171 -6.32 -36.81 22.36
C PRO A 171 -6.53 -35.31 22.62
N THR A 172 -7.70 -34.96 23.16
CA THR A 172 -8.15 -33.59 23.45
C THR A 172 -7.32 -32.85 24.50
N THR A 173 -6.55 -33.58 25.30
CA THR A 173 -5.66 -33.04 26.34
C THR A 173 -4.29 -33.72 26.28
N ILE A 174 -3.27 -33.01 26.74
CA ILE A 174 -1.91 -33.54 26.99
C ILE A 174 -1.55 -33.20 28.44
N GLU A 175 -0.99 -34.17 29.16
CA GLU A 175 -0.48 -33.95 30.51
C GLU A 175 0.94 -33.35 30.45
N PHE A 176 1.14 -32.21 31.11
CA PHE A 176 2.41 -31.53 31.30
C PHE A 176 2.90 -31.67 32.74
N GLU A 177 4.23 -31.70 32.89
CA GLU A 177 4.92 -31.76 34.16
C GLU A 177 5.42 -30.37 34.58
N SER A 178 5.27 -30.04 35.85
CA SER A 178 5.55 -28.73 36.46
C SER A 178 6.23 -28.89 37.82
N VAL A 179 6.95 -27.86 38.26
CA VAL A 179 7.48 -27.76 39.64
C VAL A 179 6.32 -27.67 40.65
N SER A 180 6.45 -28.33 41.80
CA SER A 180 5.46 -28.21 42.89
C SER A 180 5.61 -26.91 43.67
N THR A 181 4.50 -26.16 43.81
CA THR A 181 4.46 -24.84 44.45
C THR A 181 3.74 -24.88 45.80
N GLY A 182 4.38 -24.41 46.88
CA GLY A 182 3.75 -24.20 48.19
C GLY A 182 4.78 -24.08 49.33
N PRO A 183 4.38 -23.62 50.54
CA PRO A 183 5.33 -23.33 51.63
C PRO A 183 6.19 -24.51 52.09
N ASN A 184 5.68 -25.73 51.93
CA ASN A 184 6.35 -26.99 52.30
C ASN A 184 6.50 -27.95 51.10
N ALA A 185 6.37 -27.44 49.86
CA ALA A 185 6.51 -28.27 48.66
C ALA A 185 7.99 -28.48 48.34
N ASN A 186 8.41 -29.74 48.15
CA ASN A 186 9.74 -30.01 47.62
C ASN A 186 9.76 -29.63 46.11
N PRO A 187 10.63 -28.70 45.66
CA PRO A 187 10.69 -28.29 44.26
C PRO A 187 11.14 -29.42 43.32
N MET A 188 11.75 -30.48 43.84
CA MET A 188 12.07 -31.70 43.07
C MET A 188 10.85 -32.60 42.83
N THR A 189 9.71 -32.34 43.48
CA THR A 189 8.47 -33.09 43.27
C THR A 189 7.71 -32.52 42.06
N VAL A 190 7.47 -33.37 41.08
CA VAL A 190 6.76 -33.01 39.84
C VAL A 190 5.24 -33.06 40.05
N LYS A 191 4.55 -31.99 39.65
CA LYS A 191 3.09 -31.89 39.58
C LYS A 191 2.62 -32.02 38.13
N LYS A 192 1.52 -32.72 37.92
CA LYS A 192 0.90 -32.93 36.59
C LYS A 192 -0.25 -31.95 36.35
N HIS A 193 -0.34 -31.47 35.11
CA HIS A 193 -1.31 -30.49 34.64
C HIS A 193 -1.88 -30.90 33.29
N GLU A 194 -3.20 -31.06 33.18
CA GLU A 194 -3.85 -31.28 31.89
C GLU A 194 -3.94 -29.96 31.10
N VAL A 195 -3.43 -29.97 29.87
CA VAL A 195 -3.45 -28.83 28.95
C VAL A 195 -4.25 -29.21 27.71
N SER A 196 -5.19 -28.35 27.31
CA SER A 196 -6.01 -28.56 26.11
C SER A 196 -5.15 -28.61 24.84
N LEU A 197 -5.39 -29.59 23.98
CA LEU A 197 -4.73 -29.74 22.68
C LEU A 197 -5.57 -29.08 21.58
N VAL A 198 -5.01 -28.06 20.95
CA VAL A 198 -5.61 -27.34 19.82
C VAL A 198 -4.93 -27.79 18.52
N ARG A 199 -5.74 -28.19 17.54
CA ARG A 199 -5.25 -28.69 16.25
C ARG A 199 -5.03 -27.54 15.27
N ASP A 200 -3.84 -27.43 14.67
CA ASP A 200 -3.48 -26.56 13.53
C ASP A 200 -3.78 -25.03 13.66
N GLU A 201 -4.38 -24.57 14.76
CA GLU A 201 -4.77 -23.17 15.03
C GLU A 201 -3.84 -22.46 16.03
N LEU A 202 -2.58 -22.21 15.66
CA LEU A 202 -1.71 -21.33 16.46
C LEU A 202 -2.37 -19.94 16.65
N ASP A 203 -2.32 -19.37 17.85
CA ASP A 203 -2.91 -18.06 18.17
C ASP A 203 -1.97 -17.20 19.03
N PHE A 204 -1.76 -15.95 18.63
CA PHE A 204 -0.92 -15.01 19.38
C PHE A 204 -1.59 -13.63 19.47
N LEU A 205 -1.57 -13.01 20.65
CA LEU A 205 -2.26 -11.73 20.93
C LEU A 205 -3.70 -11.67 20.36
N LYS A 206 -4.48 -12.73 20.65
CA LYS A 206 -5.88 -12.94 20.20
C LYS A 206 -6.09 -13.01 18.68
N THR A 207 -5.02 -13.22 17.89
CA THR A 207 -5.08 -13.43 16.44
C THR A 207 -4.64 -14.85 16.08
N LYS A 208 -5.45 -15.58 15.31
CA LYS A 208 -5.06 -16.85 14.69
C LYS A 208 -3.96 -16.63 13.65
N VAL A 209 -2.96 -17.51 13.62
CA VAL A 209 -1.81 -17.47 12.72
C VAL A 209 -2.10 -18.22 11.42
N ASP A 210 -1.89 -17.54 10.30
CA ASP A 210 -2.13 -18.06 8.95
C ASP A 210 -3.55 -18.65 8.81
N ASP A 211 -4.53 -17.83 9.19
CA ASP A 211 -5.95 -18.09 8.99
C ASP A 211 -6.60 -16.90 8.26
N PRO A 212 -6.37 -16.78 6.93
CA PRO A 212 -6.95 -15.70 6.14
C PRO A 212 -8.48 -15.78 6.04
N ALA A 213 -9.10 -16.93 6.36
CA ALA A 213 -10.54 -17.12 6.28
C ALA A 213 -11.26 -16.50 7.49
N SER A 214 -10.84 -16.79 8.72
CA SER A 214 -11.37 -16.10 9.92
C SER A 214 -11.14 -14.60 9.85
N ARG A 215 -9.95 -14.17 9.35
CA ARG A 215 -9.66 -12.75 9.16
C ARG A 215 -10.56 -12.08 8.12
N PHE A 216 -10.95 -12.79 7.06
CA PHE A 216 -11.91 -12.29 6.07
C PHE A 216 -13.30 -12.07 6.68
N GLU A 217 -13.80 -13.03 7.47
CA GLU A 217 -15.12 -12.90 8.11
C GLU A 217 -15.17 -11.76 9.14
N GLU A 218 -14.12 -11.55 9.94
CA GLU A 218 -14.02 -10.38 10.85
C GLU A 218 -14.02 -9.05 10.08
N LEU A 219 -13.27 -8.97 8.96
CA LEU A 219 -13.24 -7.78 8.11
C LEU A 219 -14.61 -7.51 7.44
N LYS A 220 -15.31 -8.57 7.04
CA LYS A 220 -16.67 -8.53 6.49
C LYS A 220 -17.67 -8.05 7.53
N GLU A 221 -17.64 -8.60 8.75
CA GLU A 221 -18.49 -8.18 9.87
C GLU A 221 -18.33 -6.67 10.15
N ILE A 222 -17.09 -6.16 10.17
CA ILE A 222 -16.82 -4.71 10.33
C ILE A 222 -17.50 -3.86 9.25
N ILE A 223 -17.64 -4.36 8.01
CA ILE A 223 -18.28 -3.64 6.90
C ILE A 223 -19.81 -3.79 6.92
N GLU A 224 -20.32 -4.96 7.28
CA GLU A 224 -21.76 -5.25 7.34
C GLU A 224 -22.43 -4.53 8.52
N THR A 225 -21.82 -4.58 9.70
CA THR A 225 -22.31 -3.92 10.94
C THR A 225 -22.17 -2.40 10.91
N PHE A 226 -21.29 -1.84 10.07
CA PHE A 226 -21.11 -0.39 9.99
C PHE A 226 -22.38 0.32 9.53
N GLN A 227 -22.85 1.26 10.35
CA GLN A 227 -23.99 2.12 10.05
C GLN A 227 -23.50 3.47 9.51
N PHE A 228 -24.02 3.87 8.35
CA PHE A 228 -23.79 5.21 7.82
C PHE A 228 -24.68 6.24 8.54
N PRO A 229 -24.21 7.50 8.70
CA PRO A 229 -24.98 8.52 9.39
C PRO A 229 -26.25 8.87 8.61
N THR A 230 -27.39 8.85 9.30
CA THR A 230 -28.66 9.37 8.79
C THR A 230 -28.56 10.88 8.64
N ILE A 231 -28.91 11.40 7.47
CA ILE A 231 -29.00 12.84 7.20
C ILE A 231 -30.31 13.17 6.51
N ILE A 232 -30.68 14.46 6.49
CA ILE A 232 -31.82 14.95 5.69
C ILE A 232 -31.42 14.89 4.20
N GLY A 233 -32.02 13.97 3.45
CA GLY A 233 -31.70 13.73 2.04
C GLY A 233 -30.72 12.56 1.81
N TRP A 234 -30.09 12.51 0.64
CA TRP A 234 -29.16 11.43 0.28
C TRP A 234 -27.73 11.75 0.74
N LEU A 235 -27.04 10.76 1.33
CA LEU A 235 -25.65 10.94 1.76
C LEU A 235 -24.75 11.29 0.56
N PRO A 236 -24.07 12.46 0.56
CA PRO A 236 -23.16 12.84 -0.52
C PRO A 236 -22.10 11.77 -0.75
N ILE A 237 -21.92 11.31 -2.00
CA ILE A 237 -20.96 10.24 -2.30
C ILE A 237 -19.51 10.63 -1.94
N THR A 238 -19.21 11.93 -1.98
CA THR A 238 -17.94 12.53 -1.53
C THR A 238 -17.72 12.36 -0.02
N LEU A 239 -18.77 12.48 0.79
CA LEU A 239 -18.77 12.23 2.24
C LEU A 239 -18.75 10.73 2.55
N ALA A 240 -19.54 9.92 1.84
CA ALA A 240 -19.52 8.47 1.97
C ALA A 240 -18.11 7.90 1.75
N ARG A 241 -17.40 8.38 0.69
CA ARG A 241 -16.00 8.05 0.41
C ARG A 241 -15.06 8.39 1.58
N LYS A 242 -15.24 9.56 2.21
CA LYS A 242 -14.45 9.98 3.38
C LYS A 242 -14.73 9.09 4.59
N ILE A 243 -16.01 8.78 4.86
CA ILE A 243 -16.42 7.88 5.96
C ILE A 243 -15.84 6.48 5.78
N VAL A 244 -15.93 5.90 4.58
CA VAL A 244 -15.34 4.60 4.23
C VAL A 244 -13.83 4.61 4.48
N ALA A 245 -13.12 5.64 4.03
CA ALA A 245 -11.67 5.74 4.21
C ALA A 245 -11.26 5.89 5.68
N GLN A 246 -11.96 6.73 6.45
CA GLN A 246 -11.56 7.08 7.81
C GLN A 246 -12.05 6.11 8.89
N ASN A 247 -13.18 5.42 8.70
CA ASN A 247 -13.79 4.58 9.73
C ASN A 247 -13.79 3.08 9.40
N ILE A 248 -13.94 2.72 8.11
CA ILE A 248 -13.99 1.31 7.69
C ILE A 248 -12.58 0.83 7.32
N VAL A 249 -11.99 1.44 6.28
CA VAL A 249 -10.72 0.95 5.72
C VAL A 249 -9.53 1.22 6.65
N SER A 250 -9.58 2.23 7.52
CA SER A 250 -8.59 2.43 8.59
C SER A 250 -8.51 1.22 9.53
N ARG A 251 -9.65 0.72 10.00
CA ARG A 251 -9.78 -0.49 10.84
C ARG A 251 -9.34 -1.72 10.05
N CYS A 252 -9.85 -1.91 8.83
CA CYS A 252 -9.47 -3.03 7.98
C CYS A 252 -7.95 -3.08 7.73
N ARG A 253 -7.32 -1.93 7.46
CA ARG A 253 -5.87 -1.81 7.21
C ARG A 253 -5.04 -2.24 8.43
N ALA A 254 -5.48 -1.95 9.65
CA ALA A 254 -4.79 -2.38 10.86
C ALA A 254 -4.79 -3.91 11.01
N LEU A 255 -5.93 -4.56 10.76
CA LEU A 255 -6.06 -6.02 10.84
C LEU A 255 -5.34 -6.73 9.68
N LEU A 256 -5.42 -6.19 8.46
CA LEU A 256 -4.66 -6.68 7.30
C LEU A 256 -3.14 -6.56 7.50
N TYR A 257 -2.69 -5.56 8.25
CA TYR A 257 -1.27 -5.42 8.58
C TYR A 257 -0.78 -6.53 9.53
N LEU A 258 -1.64 -7.09 10.38
CA LEU A 258 -1.31 -8.28 11.15
C LEU A 258 -1.28 -9.53 10.26
N GLN A 259 -2.27 -9.69 9.39
CA GLN A 259 -2.37 -10.83 8.48
C GLN A 259 -3.13 -10.47 7.19
N PRO A 260 -2.48 -10.55 6.00
CA PRO A 260 -3.15 -10.43 4.71
C PRO A 260 -4.22 -11.53 4.49
N ILE A 261 -5.19 -11.24 3.64
CA ILE A 261 -6.21 -12.20 3.20
C ILE A 261 -6.01 -12.60 1.72
N ARG A 262 -6.76 -13.59 1.23
CA ARG A 262 -6.69 -13.98 -0.18
C ARG A 262 -7.17 -12.84 -1.07
N LYS A 263 -6.63 -12.77 -2.29
CA LYS A 263 -6.95 -11.71 -3.26
C LYS A 263 -8.44 -11.67 -3.62
N THR A 264 -9.06 -12.83 -3.86
CA THR A 264 -10.50 -12.99 -4.14
C THR A 264 -11.37 -12.41 -3.04
N ASP A 265 -10.94 -12.62 -1.80
CA ASP A 265 -11.69 -12.29 -0.60
C ASP A 265 -11.63 -10.76 -0.40
N ALA A 266 -10.45 -10.17 -0.57
CA ALA A 266 -10.24 -8.72 -0.60
C ALA A 266 -11.02 -8.01 -1.72
N GLU A 267 -11.11 -8.61 -2.92
CA GLU A 267 -11.97 -8.11 -4.01
C GLU A 267 -13.47 -8.24 -3.68
N SER A 268 -13.87 -9.20 -2.84
CA SER A 268 -15.25 -9.34 -2.40
C SER A 268 -15.62 -8.29 -1.33
N LEU A 269 -14.68 -7.93 -0.44
CA LEU A 269 -14.86 -6.81 0.51
C LEU A 269 -14.98 -5.46 -0.20
N ASP A 270 -14.23 -5.22 -1.29
CA ASP A 270 -14.40 -4.03 -2.12
C ASP A 270 -15.80 -3.97 -2.75
N LYS A 271 -16.32 -5.09 -3.26
CA LYS A 271 -17.70 -5.18 -3.78
C LYS A 271 -18.73 -4.92 -2.68
N LEU A 272 -18.51 -5.43 -1.47
CA LEU A 272 -19.38 -5.24 -0.32
C LEU A 272 -19.43 -3.77 0.12
N ILE A 273 -18.29 -3.09 0.25
CA ILE A 273 -18.22 -1.65 0.54
C ILE A 273 -19.02 -0.85 -0.50
N ILE A 274 -18.79 -1.11 -1.79
CA ILE A 274 -19.50 -0.39 -2.86
C ILE A 274 -21.00 -0.74 -2.88
N ARG A 275 -21.41 -1.96 -2.52
CA ARG A 275 -22.82 -2.33 -2.33
C ARG A 275 -23.46 -1.54 -1.17
N ARG A 276 -22.76 -1.38 -0.03
CA ARG A 276 -23.24 -0.58 1.10
C ARG A 276 -23.37 0.90 0.72
N VAL A 277 -22.39 1.46 -0.01
CA VAL A 277 -22.46 2.84 -0.52
C VAL A 277 -23.61 3.01 -1.54
N HIS A 278 -23.81 2.03 -2.43
CA HIS A 278 -24.89 2.04 -3.42
C HIS A 278 -26.28 2.12 -2.77
N GLN A 279 -26.52 1.40 -1.67
CA GLN A 279 -27.77 1.46 -0.90
C GLN A 279 -28.15 2.88 -0.46
N LEU A 280 -27.16 3.77 -0.26
CA LEU A 280 -27.37 5.17 0.16
C LEU A 280 -27.76 6.10 -1.00
N THR A 281 -27.65 5.65 -2.26
CA THR A 281 -27.83 6.50 -3.45
C THR A 281 -29.22 6.42 -4.07
N GLY A 282 -30.02 5.40 -3.75
CA GLY A 282 -31.36 5.20 -4.34
C GLY A 282 -31.39 4.80 -5.83
N PHE A 283 -30.24 4.54 -6.47
CA PHE A 283 -30.19 4.04 -7.85
C PHE A 283 -30.60 2.55 -7.88
N PRO A 284 -31.22 2.03 -8.97
CA PRO A 284 -31.72 0.65 -9.01
C PRO A 284 -30.67 -0.41 -9.38
N PHE A 285 -29.48 -0.01 -9.84
CA PHE A 285 -28.43 -0.91 -10.29
C PHE A 285 -27.09 -0.55 -9.64
N SER A 286 -26.36 -1.55 -9.12
CA SER A 286 -25.09 -1.31 -8.42
C SER A 286 -24.00 -0.83 -9.40
N PRO A 287 -23.20 0.20 -9.06
CA PRO A 287 -22.13 0.70 -9.92
C PRO A 287 -20.96 -0.29 -9.99
N ASN A 288 -20.06 -0.10 -10.96
CA ASN A 288 -18.88 -0.95 -11.10
C ASN A 288 -17.85 -0.63 -10.01
N THR A 289 -17.54 -1.62 -9.17
CA THR A 289 -16.55 -1.54 -8.08
C THR A 289 -15.16 -1.12 -8.54
N GLU A 290 -14.71 -1.58 -9.72
CA GLU A 290 -13.42 -1.19 -10.28
C GLU A 290 -13.38 0.32 -10.58
N ILE A 291 -14.46 0.88 -11.15
CA ILE A 291 -14.56 2.33 -11.43
C ILE A 291 -14.69 3.14 -10.15
N ALA A 292 -15.46 2.65 -9.18
CA ALA A 292 -15.64 3.34 -7.89
C ALA A 292 -14.31 3.46 -7.13
N THR A 293 -13.52 2.38 -7.10
CA THR A 293 -12.25 2.33 -6.37
C THR A 293 -11.07 2.92 -7.14
N LEU A 294 -11.11 3.00 -8.47
CA LEU A 294 -10.05 3.59 -9.29
C LEU A 294 -9.77 5.07 -8.87
N PRO A 295 -8.51 5.55 -8.89
CA PRO A 295 -8.19 6.94 -8.61
C PRO A 295 -8.84 7.94 -9.58
N ILE A 296 -9.06 9.17 -9.10
CA ILE A 296 -9.67 10.26 -9.89
C ILE A 296 -8.85 10.59 -11.14
N SER A 297 -7.52 10.55 -11.04
CA SER A 297 -6.59 10.72 -12.16
C SER A 297 -6.76 9.72 -13.31
N ALA A 298 -7.42 8.58 -13.06
CA ALA A 298 -7.75 7.56 -14.05
C ALA A 298 -9.28 7.49 -14.33
N LEU A 299 -10.01 8.60 -14.14
CA LEU A 299 -11.47 8.70 -14.26
C LEU A 299 -12.27 7.83 -13.27
N GLY A 300 -11.67 7.40 -12.16
CA GLY A 300 -12.41 6.76 -11.07
C GLY A 300 -13.01 7.76 -10.07
N LEU A 301 -13.46 7.25 -8.92
CA LEU A 301 -14.04 8.05 -7.82
C LEU A 301 -13.15 8.07 -6.56
N GLY A 302 -12.05 7.34 -6.54
CA GLY A 302 -11.10 7.33 -5.43
C GLY A 302 -11.65 6.77 -4.11
N PHE A 303 -12.57 5.80 -4.18
CA PHE A 303 -12.85 4.97 -3.02
C PHE A 303 -11.61 4.12 -2.68
N PRO A 304 -11.25 3.99 -1.40
CA PRO A 304 -10.14 3.12 -1.01
C PRO A 304 -10.46 1.66 -1.38
N SER A 305 -9.45 0.91 -1.82
CA SER A 305 -9.57 -0.51 -2.18
C SER A 305 -8.83 -1.37 -1.17
N ILE A 306 -9.56 -2.25 -0.50
CA ILE A 306 -9.02 -3.31 0.34
C ILE A 306 -8.16 -4.27 -0.48
N SER A 307 -8.53 -4.59 -1.73
CA SER A 307 -7.70 -5.43 -2.62
C SER A 307 -6.32 -4.82 -2.88
N ARG A 308 -6.23 -3.54 -3.25
CA ARG A 308 -4.95 -2.84 -3.48
C ARG A 308 -4.14 -2.69 -2.19
N ILE A 309 -4.78 -2.35 -1.07
CA ILE A 309 -4.13 -2.23 0.25
C ILE A 309 -3.57 -3.60 0.71
N ASN A 310 -4.35 -4.68 0.58
CA ASN A 310 -3.94 -6.03 0.95
C ASN A 310 -2.72 -6.51 0.14
N ALA A 311 -2.74 -6.30 -1.19
CA ALA A 311 -1.59 -6.63 -2.06
C ALA A 311 -0.33 -5.84 -1.68
N GLY A 312 -0.47 -4.53 -1.45
CA GLY A 312 0.63 -3.69 -0.98
C GLY A 312 1.17 -4.13 0.38
N ILE A 313 0.31 -4.46 1.35
CA ILE A 313 0.71 -4.94 2.67
C ILE A 313 1.44 -6.28 2.58
N ALA A 314 0.93 -7.25 1.80
CA ALA A 314 1.53 -8.57 1.66
C ALA A 314 2.97 -8.49 1.11
N LEU A 315 3.17 -7.77 0.00
CA LEU A 315 4.50 -7.63 -0.63
C LEU A 315 5.47 -6.80 0.22
N ASN A 316 5.00 -5.78 0.93
CA ASN A 316 5.83 -5.09 1.93
C ASN A 316 6.21 -5.97 3.12
N GLY A 317 5.40 -6.99 3.45
CA GLY A 317 5.71 -7.98 4.49
C GLY A 317 6.90 -8.82 4.10
N ILE A 318 6.78 -9.55 3.00
CA ILE A 318 7.84 -10.41 2.46
C ILE A 318 9.16 -9.62 2.30
N ASN A 319 9.12 -8.43 1.69
CA ASN A 319 10.30 -7.58 1.54
C ASN A 319 10.86 -7.05 2.87
N ARG A 320 10.04 -6.86 3.90
CA ARG A 320 10.49 -6.47 5.24
C ARG A 320 11.15 -7.65 5.96
N ASP A 321 10.54 -8.83 5.89
CA ASP A 321 10.99 -10.05 6.56
C ASP A 321 12.36 -10.49 6.02
N LEU A 322 12.52 -10.52 4.70
CA LEU A 322 13.79 -10.75 4.00
C LEU A 322 14.91 -9.74 4.34
N ASN A 323 14.54 -8.51 4.70
CA ASN A 323 15.49 -7.45 5.03
C ASN A 323 15.51 -7.13 6.53
N ARG A 324 15.11 -8.08 7.40
CA ARG A 324 15.23 -7.88 8.84
C ARG A 324 16.67 -7.94 9.32
N HIS A 325 16.93 -7.12 10.34
CA HIS A 325 18.21 -7.09 11.06
C HIS A 325 18.34 -8.29 12.01
N LEU A 326 17.22 -8.87 12.44
CA LEU A 326 17.17 -10.06 13.29
C LEU A 326 17.40 -11.31 12.44
N TYR A 327 18.36 -12.13 12.88
CA TYR A 327 18.82 -13.30 12.14
C TYR A 327 17.67 -14.28 11.87
N ALA A 328 16.92 -14.67 12.91
CA ALA A 328 15.86 -15.69 12.78
C ALA A 328 14.77 -15.32 11.76
N TYR A 329 14.23 -14.10 11.85
CA TYR A 329 13.20 -13.61 10.93
C TYR A 329 13.69 -13.57 9.48
N ARG A 330 14.92 -13.08 9.27
CA ARG A 330 15.54 -13.06 7.94
C ARG A 330 15.75 -14.48 7.43
N THR A 331 16.46 -15.34 8.17
CA THR A 331 16.80 -16.69 7.73
C THR A 331 15.56 -17.54 7.40
N LEU A 332 14.47 -17.43 8.18
CA LEU A 332 13.21 -18.10 7.86
C LEU A 332 12.59 -17.59 6.54
N ALA A 333 12.60 -16.28 6.33
CA ALA A 333 12.12 -15.67 5.08
C ALA A 333 13.02 -16.05 3.88
N GLU A 334 14.34 -16.12 4.06
CA GLU A 334 15.31 -16.55 3.04
C GLU A 334 15.08 -18.01 2.62
N ILE A 335 14.95 -18.93 3.59
CA ILE A 335 14.62 -20.33 3.34
C ILE A 335 13.29 -20.46 2.58
N THR A 336 12.28 -19.67 2.96
CA THR A 336 10.96 -19.65 2.31
C THR A 336 11.00 -19.05 0.89
N LEU A 337 11.92 -18.12 0.62
CA LEU A 337 12.08 -17.45 -0.66
C LEU A 337 12.91 -18.26 -1.67
N ASN A 338 13.98 -18.91 -1.20
CA ASN A 338 14.86 -19.73 -2.03
C ASN A 338 14.07 -20.83 -2.74
N ASP A 339 13.12 -21.38 -2.00
CA ASP A 339 12.06 -22.28 -2.41
C ASP A 339 11.12 -21.77 -3.54
N TRP A 340 11.20 -20.49 -3.96
CA TRP A 340 10.16 -19.77 -4.74
C TRP A 340 10.59 -18.86 -5.94
N ILE A 341 11.87 -18.49 -6.21
CA ILE A 341 12.21 -17.39 -7.17
C ILE A 341 13.43 -17.63 -8.12
N GLY A 342 13.35 -17.09 -9.35
CA GLY A 342 14.47 -16.82 -10.29
C GLY A 342 14.50 -15.35 -10.80
N THR A 343 15.57 -14.91 -11.50
CA THR A 343 16.01 -13.48 -11.56
C THR A 343 16.28 -12.86 -12.95
N ASN A 344 16.16 -11.51 -13.09
CA ASN A 344 16.97 -10.61 -13.95
C ASN A 344 16.69 -9.09 -13.69
N ILE A 345 17.30 -8.12 -14.43
CA ILE A 345 17.61 -6.73 -13.96
C ILE A 345 17.19 -5.56 -14.90
N SER A 346 16.90 -4.36 -14.33
CA SER A 346 16.85 -2.99 -14.98
C SER A 346 16.53 -1.86 -13.93
N ILE A 347 16.25 -0.58 -14.27
CA ILE A 347 17.11 0.61 -14.58
C ILE A 347 16.36 1.91 -14.13
N LEU A 348 16.95 2.88 -13.37
CA LEU A 348 16.37 4.26 -13.20
C LEU A 348 17.19 5.38 -12.46
N GLN A 349 18.52 5.56 -12.60
CA GLN A 349 19.28 6.35 -11.57
C GLN A 349 20.35 7.39 -12.04
N GLY A 350 20.08 8.20 -13.06
CA GLY A 350 21.08 9.13 -13.66
C GLY A 350 21.63 10.27 -12.77
N GLU A 351 20.79 11.07 -12.12
CA GLU A 351 21.21 12.32 -11.44
C GLU A 351 22.16 12.07 -10.26
N VAL A 352 21.82 11.11 -9.39
CA VAL A 352 22.65 10.76 -8.22
C VAL A 352 23.94 10.07 -8.67
N MET A 353 23.94 9.36 -9.82
CA MET A 353 25.17 8.84 -10.43
C MET A 353 26.13 9.98 -10.81
N GLY A 354 25.64 11.09 -11.34
CA GLY A 354 26.46 12.27 -11.63
C GLY A 354 27.18 12.80 -10.39
N LEU A 355 26.45 12.96 -9.29
CA LEU A 355 27.03 13.37 -8.00
C LEU A 355 28.09 12.39 -7.48
N ILE A 356 27.85 11.09 -7.62
CA ILE A 356 28.80 10.05 -7.22
C ILE A 356 30.05 10.10 -8.11
N ALA A 357 29.89 10.19 -9.43
CA ALA A 357 31.00 10.28 -10.37
C ALA A 357 31.87 11.51 -10.09
N SER A 358 31.27 12.70 -9.94
CA SER A 358 31.99 13.92 -9.56
C SER A 358 32.66 13.80 -8.19
N SER A 359 32.02 13.14 -7.22
CA SER A 359 32.60 12.86 -5.90
C SER A 359 33.75 11.85 -5.93
N ILE A 360 33.83 11.01 -6.96
CA ILE A 360 34.94 10.07 -7.16
C ILE A 360 36.10 10.81 -7.85
N LEU A 361 35.81 11.52 -8.94
CA LEU A 361 36.78 12.26 -9.75
C LEU A 361 37.47 13.38 -8.97
N SER A 362 36.79 14.06 -8.04
CA SER A 362 37.42 15.03 -7.14
C SER A 362 38.58 14.42 -6.33
N GLY A 363 38.49 13.14 -5.97
CA GLY A 363 39.57 12.41 -5.27
C GLY A 363 40.72 11.96 -6.18
N CYS A 364 40.62 12.13 -7.50
CA CYS A 364 41.71 11.86 -8.45
C CYS A 364 42.53 13.12 -8.78
N SER A 365 42.02 14.31 -8.43
CA SER A 365 42.72 15.57 -8.61
C SER A 365 43.79 15.76 -7.52
N SER A 366 45.06 15.83 -7.91
CA SER A 366 46.22 15.79 -7.01
C SER A 366 46.48 17.08 -6.20
N GLY A 367 45.45 17.90 -5.95
CA GLY A 367 45.57 19.19 -5.26
C GLY A 367 45.05 19.12 -3.83
N ASP A 368 45.83 19.66 -2.89
CA ASP A 368 45.56 19.68 -1.44
C ASP A 368 44.51 20.74 -1.03
N GLY A 369 43.49 20.95 -1.88
CA GLY A 369 42.48 22.00 -1.74
C GLY A 369 41.07 21.46 -1.50
N ASP A 370 40.24 22.28 -0.84
CA ASP A 370 38.81 22.00 -0.68
C ASP A 370 38.11 21.98 -2.05
N THR A 371 37.47 20.85 -2.38
CA THR A 371 36.70 20.69 -3.61
C THR A 371 35.22 20.95 -3.36
N ILE A 372 34.63 21.84 -4.15
CA ILE A 372 33.19 22.14 -4.11
C ILE A 372 32.51 21.52 -5.33
N ILE A 373 31.52 20.66 -5.10
CA ILE A 373 30.59 20.19 -6.15
C ILE A 373 29.31 21.02 -6.05
N LEU A 374 28.85 21.55 -7.18
CA LEU A 374 27.60 22.28 -7.29
C LEU A 374 26.49 21.37 -7.84
N THR A 375 25.26 21.52 -7.36
CA THR A 375 24.09 20.78 -7.86
C THR A 375 22.78 21.49 -7.55
N ASP A 376 21.83 21.41 -8.47
CA ASP A 376 20.42 21.79 -8.27
C ASP A 376 19.60 20.70 -7.54
N HIS A 377 20.15 19.49 -7.37
CA HIS A 377 19.48 18.38 -6.72
C HIS A 377 19.46 18.54 -5.18
N LEU A 378 18.62 19.47 -4.72
CA LEU A 378 18.43 19.90 -3.33
C LEU A 378 18.19 18.75 -2.34
N ASN A 379 17.60 17.64 -2.79
CA ASN A 379 17.38 16.46 -1.95
C ASN A 379 18.70 15.79 -1.55
N SER A 380 19.71 15.71 -2.43
CA SER A 380 21.04 15.21 -2.10
C SER A 380 21.77 16.14 -1.13
N VAL A 381 21.74 17.45 -1.37
CA VAL A 381 22.41 18.44 -0.50
C VAL A 381 21.82 18.40 0.91
N ARG A 382 20.49 18.35 1.04
CA ARG A 382 19.82 18.17 2.34
C ARG A 382 20.19 16.85 3.00
N LEU A 383 20.21 15.74 2.24
CA LEU A 383 20.61 14.44 2.79
C LEU A 383 22.04 14.45 3.32
N LEU A 384 22.97 15.06 2.58
CA LEU A 384 24.37 15.17 2.97
C LEU A 384 24.54 16.04 4.21
N ALA A 385 23.90 17.21 4.26
CA ALA A 385 23.88 18.08 5.44
C ALA A 385 23.33 17.34 6.67
N ASP A 386 22.18 16.69 6.55
CA ASP A 386 21.57 15.92 7.64
C ASP A 386 22.45 14.71 8.05
N SER A 387 23.23 14.14 7.13
CA SER A 387 24.17 13.05 7.41
C SER A 387 25.44 13.45 8.16
N LYS A 388 25.76 14.76 8.22
CA LYS A 388 26.78 15.35 9.10
C LYS A 388 26.29 15.43 10.56
N THR A 389 24.99 15.22 10.83
CA THR A 389 24.44 15.10 12.19
C THR A 389 24.60 13.67 12.73
N ALA A 390 24.48 13.50 14.05
CA ALA A 390 24.50 12.17 14.70
C ALA A 390 23.24 11.30 14.42
N VAL A 391 22.27 11.80 13.63
CA VAL A 391 21.00 11.11 13.37
C VAL A 391 21.12 10.18 12.16
N SER A 392 20.73 8.90 12.33
CA SER A 392 20.71 7.93 11.25
C SER A 392 19.71 8.30 10.15
N GLN A 393 20.21 8.46 8.92
CA GLN A 393 19.41 8.79 7.74
C GLN A 393 18.61 7.59 7.19
N GLU A 394 18.81 6.38 7.71
CA GLU A 394 18.20 5.15 7.17
C GLU A 394 16.65 5.18 7.19
N ALA A 395 16.05 5.88 8.16
CA ALA A 395 14.60 6.08 8.22
C ALA A 395 14.06 6.93 7.05
N ARG A 396 14.84 7.91 6.58
CA ARG A 396 14.53 8.76 5.42
C ARG A 396 14.80 8.02 4.10
N LEU A 397 15.92 7.30 4.02
CA LEU A 397 16.29 6.54 2.84
C LEU A 397 15.29 5.41 2.51
N ARG A 398 14.62 4.85 3.52
CA ARG A 398 13.55 3.84 3.36
C ARG A 398 12.44 4.23 2.38
N HIS A 399 12.17 5.53 2.23
CA HIS A 399 11.12 6.08 1.35
C HIS A 399 11.68 6.85 0.15
N SER A 400 13.01 6.83 -0.05
CA SER A 400 13.69 7.60 -1.10
C SER A 400 13.94 6.73 -2.34
N ASN A 401 13.54 7.20 -3.52
CA ASN A 401 13.80 6.52 -4.79
C ASN A 401 15.31 6.53 -5.09
N GLY A 402 15.89 5.39 -5.46
CA GLY A 402 17.36 5.27 -5.64
C GLY A 402 18.14 5.29 -4.32
N ARG A 403 17.58 4.71 -3.23
CA ARG A 403 18.23 4.60 -1.90
C ARG A 403 19.67 4.04 -1.98
N SER A 404 19.93 3.14 -2.93
CA SER A 404 21.24 2.53 -3.18
C SER A 404 22.28 3.57 -3.61
N TYR A 405 21.90 4.50 -4.49
CA TYR A 405 22.75 5.64 -4.89
C TYR A 405 22.95 6.62 -3.75
N TYR A 406 21.90 6.89 -2.97
CA TYR A 406 22.07 7.75 -1.79
C TYR A 406 23.03 7.14 -0.75
N ARG A 407 22.96 5.83 -0.51
CA ARG A 407 23.95 5.12 0.34
C ARG A 407 25.36 5.18 -0.26
N TRP A 408 25.51 4.94 -1.56
CA TRP A 408 26.80 5.05 -2.24
C TRP A 408 27.37 6.47 -2.17
N LEU A 409 26.54 7.49 -2.40
CA LEU A 409 26.92 8.91 -2.27
C LEU A 409 27.36 9.23 -0.84
N LEU A 410 26.59 8.83 0.18
CA LEU A 410 26.93 9.02 1.59
C LEU A 410 28.25 8.33 1.98
N LYS A 411 28.52 7.13 1.46
CA LYS A 411 29.78 6.40 1.67
C LYS A 411 30.96 7.12 0.99
N THR A 412 30.73 7.60 -0.24
CA THR A 412 31.72 8.27 -1.10
C THR A 412 32.10 9.66 -0.57
N THR A 413 31.16 10.40 0.03
CA THR A 413 31.43 11.70 0.67
C THR A 413 31.99 11.53 2.08
N ARG A 414 31.51 10.58 2.90
CA ARG A 414 32.10 10.30 4.24
C ARG A 414 33.56 9.87 4.19
N ALA A 415 33.99 9.28 3.08
CA ALA A 415 35.38 8.92 2.85
C ALA A 415 36.30 10.12 2.49
N ARG A 416 35.77 11.35 2.37
CA ARG A 416 36.51 12.54 1.92
C ARG A 416 36.19 13.75 2.81
N SER A 417 37.19 14.22 3.56
CA SER A 417 37.06 15.37 4.47
C SER A 417 37.08 16.73 3.75
N ASN A 418 37.71 16.80 2.57
CA ASN A 418 37.92 18.01 1.76
C ASN A 418 36.87 18.19 0.63
N LEU A 419 35.70 17.55 0.76
CA LEU A 419 34.64 17.57 -0.25
C LEU A 419 33.36 18.19 0.31
N ASP A 420 32.96 19.34 -0.23
CA ASP A 420 31.66 19.96 0.08
C ASP A 420 30.75 19.96 -1.15
N ILE A 421 29.46 19.70 -0.93
CA ILE A 421 28.45 19.66 -2.00
C ILE A 421 27.40 20.72 -1.71
N LYS A 422 27.36 21.76 -2.54
CA LYS A 422 26.52 22.95 -2.35
C LYS A 422 25.36 22.97 -3.34
N TYR A 423 24.25 23.54 -2.89
CA TYR A 423 23.07 23.75 -3.71
C TYR A 423 23.22 25.02 -4.55
N THR A 424 22.99 24.89 -5.86
CA THR A 424 22.87 26.02 -6.80
C THR A 424 21.51 25.93 -7.48
N PRO A 425 20.69 27.00 -7.53
CA PRO A 425 19.39 26.94 -8.19
C PRO A 425 19.51 26.64 -9.69
N GLY A 426 18.80 25.59 -10.16
CA GLY A 426 18.66 25.30 -11.58
C GLY A 426 17.95 26.44 -12.33
N HIS A 427 18.37 26.68 -13.57
CA HIS A 427 17.86 27.74 -14.44
C HIS A 427 17.90 29.16 -13.84
N SER A 428 18.92 29.48 -13.02
CA SER A 428 19.11 30.83 -12.49
C SER A 428 19.43 31.84 -13.59
N SER A 429 18.85 33.04 -13.48
CA SER A 429 19.16 34.21 -14.32
C SER A 429 20.27 35.10 -13.72
N GLU A 430 20.91 34.67 -12.64
CA GLU A 430 22.04 35.35 -12.02
C GLU A 430 23.31 35.10 -12.85
N ASP A 431 24.20 36.10 -12.92
CA ASP A 431 25.45 36.02 -13.70
C ASP A 431 26.65 35.52 -12.87
N THR A 432 26.39 34.69 -11.85
CA THR A 432 27.43 34.09 -11.00
C THR A 432 28.12 32.93 -11.71
N ILE A 433 29.34 32.59 -11.29
CA ILE A 433 30.11 31.48 -11.87
C ILE A 433 29.33 30.17 -11.67
N GLU A 434 28.73 30.01 -10.50
CA GLU A 434 27.90 28.87 -10.12
C GLU A 434 26.66 28.73 -11.02
N ALA A 435 25.96 29.82 -11.31
CA ALA A 435 24.82 29.82 -12.22
C ALA A 435 25.24 29.50 -13.67
N ARG A 436 26.37 30.05 -14.14
CA ARG A 436 26.93 29.72 -15.46
C ARG A 436 27.29 28.23 -15.58
N MET A 437 27.96 27.65 -14.58
CA MET A 437 28.30 26.23 -14.54
C MET A 437 27.06 25.33 -14.50
N ASN A 438 26.01 25.70 -13.76
CA ASN A 438 24.76 24.93 -13.77
C ASN A 438 24.04 25.02 -15.12
N ASN A 439 23.98 26.21 -15.74
CA ASN A 439 23.38 26.40 -17.06
C ASN A 439 24.14 25.62 -18.16
N GLU A 440 25.47 25.46 -18.03
CA GLU A 440 26.27 24.60 -18.90
C GLU A 440 25.95 23.10 -18.66
N ALA A 441 25.86 22.66 -17.41
CA ALA A 441 25.46 21.29 -17.06
C ALA A 441 24.04 20.95 -17.56
N ASP A 442 23.07 21.86 -17.40
CA ASP A 442 21.70 21.76 -17.93
C ASP A 442 21.72 21.62 -19.47
N SER A 443 22.57 22.39 -20.15
CA SER A 443 22.75 22.33 -21.61
C SER A 443 23.32 20.99 -22.07
N LEU A 444 24.36 20.48 -21.38
CA LEU A 444 24.96 19.17 -21.66
C LEU A 444 23.98 18.02 -21.39
N ALA A 445 23.23 18.05 -20.30
CA ALA A 445 22.18 17.07 -19.98
C ALA A 445 21.01 17.14 -20.98
N THR A 446 20.60 18.33 -21.43
CA THR A 446 19.57 18.52 -22.46
C THR A 446 20.04 18.02 -23.83
N THR A 447 21.34 18.11 -24.11
CA THR A 447 21.95 17.65 -25.36
C THR A 447 22.09 16.13 -25.38
N SER A 448 22.57 15.50 -24.30
CA SER A 448 22.73 14.04 -24.21
C SER A 448 21.39 13.28 -24.21
N ASN A 449 20.30 13.91 -23.77
CA ASN A 449 18.93 13.39 -23.92
C ASN A 449 18.43 13.31 -25.37
N ARG A 450 19.19 13.78 -26.37
CA ARG A 450 18.86 13.64 -27.80
C ARG A 450 19.44 12.36 -28.42
N ASP A 451 20.42 11.73 -27.78
CA ASP A 451 21.07 10.52 -28.27
C ASP A 451 20.36 9.25 -27.78
N ILE A 452 19.90 8.45 -28.75
CA ILE A 452 19.11 7.21 -28.56
C ILE A 452 19.94 6.09 -27.90
N TRP A 453 21.26 6.28 -27.78
CA TRP A 453 22.25 5.30 -27.30
C TRP A 453 22.74 5.57 -25.87
N THR A 454 21.94 6.25 -25.04
CA THR A 454 22.30 6.55 -23.65
C THR A 454 22.42 5.27 -22.82
N ILE A 455 23.66 4.82 -22.56
CA ILE A 455 23.95 3.72 -21.65
C ILE A 455 23.42 4.09 -20.27
N SER A 456 22.50 3.28 -19.76
CA SER A 456 21.91 3.52 -18.44
C SER A 456 22.95 3.35 -17.33
N ALA A 457 22.96 4.28 -16.37
CA ALA A 457 23.86 4.22 -15.22
C ALA A 457 23.79 2.85 -14.53
N PRO A 458 24.93 2.19 -14.25
CA PRO A 458 24.94 0.87 -13.64
C PRO A 458 24.46 0.95 -12.19
N ILE A 459 23.53 0.07 -11.86
CA ILE A 459 22.87 0.02 -10.56
C ILE A 459 23.87 -0.47 -9.50
N PRO A 460 24.11 0.26 -8.39
CA PRO A 460 24.98 -0.13 -7.31
C PRO A 460 24.24 -1.16 -6.44
N THR A 461 24.09 -2.35 -6.99
CA THR A 461 23.57 -3.54 -6.30
C THR A 461 24.34 -3.81 -5.00
N PHE A 462 25.61 -3.39 -4.93
CA PHE A 462 26.45 -3.42 -3.73
C PHE A 462 26.00 -2.50 -2.57
N GLU A 463 25.12 -1.52 -2.79
CA GLU A 463 24.49 -0.69 -1.73
C GLU A 463 22.96 -0.91 -1.62
N MET A 464 22.40 -1.84 -2.39
CA MET A 464 21.01 -2.28 -2.23
C MET A 464 20.81 -3.01 -0.90
N ASN A 465 19.55 -3.19 -0.49
CA ASN A 465 19.28 -4.20 0.53
C ASN A 465 19.54 -5.60 -0.07
N PRO A 466 19.93 -6.60 0.76
CA PRO A 466 20.15 -7.97 0.32
C PRO A 466 19.03 -8.52 -0.56
N TYR A 467 17.77 -8.18 -0.26
CA TYR A 467 16.63 -8.44 -1.12
C TYR A 467 15.98 -7.12 -1.55
N THR A 468 15.78 -6.95 -2.85
CA THR A 468 15.07 -5.81 -3.44
C THR A 468 14.06 -6.38 -4.45
N LEU A 469 12.84 -5.83 -4.50
CA LEU A 469 11.84 -6.32 -5.46
C LEU A 469 12.23 -5.95 -6.89
N TYR A 470 11.89 -6.80 -7.85
CA TYR A 470 12.09 -6.57 -9.28
C TYR A 470 10.78 -6.70 -10.06
N HIS A 471 10.63 -5.92 -11.13
CA HIS A 471 9.56 -6.08 -12.10
C HIS A 471 10.07 -5.88 -13.53
N GLN A 472 9.80 -6.86 -14.40
CA GLN A 472 10.36 -6.99 -15.76
C GLN A 472 10.34 -5.72 -16.64
N LYS A 473 9.36 -4.82 -16.47
CA LYS A 473 9.25 -3.58 -17.27
C LYS A 473 9.66 -2.30 -16.53
N ASP A 474 9.74 -2.33 -15.21
CA ASP A 474 9.90 -1.12 -14.39
C ASP A 474 11.17 -1.18 -13.51
N GLY A 475 11.94 -2.28 -13.57
CA GLY A 475 13.24 -2.41 -12.90
C GLY A 475 13.19 -2.86 -11.44
N TRP A 476 14.26 -2.59 -10.71
CA TRP A 476 14.32 -2.74 -9.25
C TRP A 476 13.47 -1.69 -8.55
N ILE A 477 12.68 -2.13 -7.56
CA ILE A 477 11.76 -1.31 -6.78
C ILE A 477 12.38 -1.15 -5.38
N GLU A 478 13.18 -0.09 -5.23
CA GLU A 478 13.95 0.17 -4.00
C GLU A 478 13.11 0.78 -2.85
N SER A 479 11.99 1.43 -3.16
CA SER A 479 11.21 2.24 -2.23
C SER A 479 9.71 2.15 -2.51
N ASP A 480 8.90 2.49 -1.49
CA ASP A 480 7.44 2.58 -1.52
C ASP A 480 6.71 1.51 -2.37
N ILE A 481 6.98 0.26 -2.03
CA ILE A 481 6.36 -0.93 -2.65
C ILE A 481 4.83 -0.85 -2.58
N ALA A 482 4.26 -0.22 -1.54
CA ALA A 482 2.82 -0.07 -1.41
C ALA A 482 2.26 0.84 -2.53
N HIS A 483 2.85 2.02 -2.71
CA HIS A 483 2.48 2.93 -3.78
C HIS A 483 2.77 2.35 -5.17
N TYR A 484 3.92 1.71 -5.36
CA TYR A 484 4.25 1.06 -6.63
C TYR A 484 3.20 0.01 -7.03
N ILE A 485 2.82 -0.88 -6.12
CA ILE A 485 1.79 -1.89 -6.37
C ILE A 485 0.41 -1.26 -6.60
N ASP A 486 0.05 -0.22 -5.84
CA ASP A 486 -1.19 0.53 -6.04
C ASP A 486 -1.27 1.17 -7.44
N LEU A 487 -0.16 1.77 -7.89
CA LEU A 487 -0.01 2.39 -9.21
C LEU A 487 -0.07 1.34 -10.34
N ARG A 488 0.62 0.20 -10.18
CA ARG A 488 0.59 -0.91 -11.16
C ARG A 488 -0.80 -1.53 -11.27
N MET A 489 -1.49 -1.76 -10.14
CA MET A 489 -2.87 -2.25 -10.13
C MET A 489 -3.82 -1.22 -10.75
N THR A 490 -3.67 0.08 -10.42
CA THR A 490 -4.41 1.19 -11.03
C THR A 490 -4.25 1.22 -12.55
N ARG A 491 -3.01 1.16 -13.07
CA ARG A 491 -2.74 1.12 -14.52
C ARG A 491 -3.37 -0.11 -15.18
N ARG A 492 -3.25 -1.30 -14.57
CA ARG A 492 -3.88 -2.54 -15.09
C ARG A 492 -5.40 -2.42 -15.17
N THR A 493 -6.04 -1.92 -14.11
CA THR A 493 -7.50 -1.73 -14.07
C THR A 493 -7.96 -0.65 -15.04
N SER A 494 -7.26 0.49 -15.13
CA SER A 494 -7.55 1.55 -16.09
C SER A 494 -7.48 1.05 -17.54
N ASN A 495 -6.41 0.35 -17.91
CA ASN A 495 -6.25 -0.22 -19.26
C ASN A 495 -7.33 -1.26 -19.59
N LYS A 496 -7.66 -2.14 -18.63
CA LYS A 496 -8.76 -3.12 -18.76
C LYS A 496 -10.09 -2.42 -19.04
N LEU A 497 -10.43 -1.39 -18.24
CA LEU A 497 -11.67 -0.63 -18.38
C LEU A 497 -11.71 0.18 -19.69
N GLY A 498 -10.57 0.77 -20.11
CA GLY A 498 -10.45 1.53 -21.35
C GLY A 498 -10.61 0.71 -22.63
N ALA A 499 -10.37 -0.61 -22.55
CA ALA A 499 -10.60 -1.57 -23.63
C ALA A 499 -12.01 -2.21 -23.61
N MET A 500 -12.88 -1.88 -22.64
CA MET A 500 -14.21 -2.48 -22.55
C MET A 500 -15.18 -1.98 -23.65
N LYS A 501 -16.14 -2.84 -24.01
CA LYS A 501 -17.23 -2.53 -24.95
C LYS A 501 -17.93 -1.22 -24.57
N GLY A 502 -17.99 -0.30 -25.54
CA GLY A 502 -18.59 1.03 -25.39
C GLY A 502 -17.62 2.14 -24.95
N LEU A 503 -16.32 1.84 -24.78
CA LEU A 503 -15.22 2.82 -24.64
C LEU A 503 -15.39 3.92 -23.57
N ARG A 504 -16.28 3.72 -22.60
CA ARG A 504 -16.67 4.72 -21.57
C ARG A 504 -15.52 5.18 -20.67
N MET A 505 -14.41 4.45 -20.67
CA MET A 505 -13.20 4.71 -19.89
C MET A 505 -11.95 4.80 -20.80
N ALA A 506 -12.12 5.00 -22.11
CA ALA A 506 -11.04 5.00 -23.12
C ALA A 506 -10.18 6.27 -23.07
N THR A 507 -9.49 6.51 -21.95
CA THR A 507 -8.64 7.69 -21.71
C THR A 507 -7.59 7.92 -22.81
N TRP A 508 -7.11 6.86 -23.46
CA TRP A 508 -6.14 6.91 -24.57
C TRP A 508 -6.60 7.74 -25.77
N ALA A 509 -7.91 7.85 -26.00
CA ALA A 509 -8.46 8.61 -27.13
C ALA A 509 -8.61 10.10 -26.80
N HIS A 510 -8.73 10.46 -25.51
CA HIS A 510 -9.16 11.77 -25.05
C HIS A 510 -8.00 12.58 -24.47
N ASN A 511 -8.30 13.75 -23.89
CA ASN A 511 -7.32 14.54 -23.15
C ASN A 511 -6.69 13.71 -22.00
N SER A 512 -5.35 13.67 -21.96
CA SER A 512 -4.56 12.88 -21.01
C SER A 512 -4.36 13.55 -19.65
N ILE A 513 -4.74 14.82 -19.49
CA ILE A 513 -4.63 15.54 -18.22
C ILE A 513 -5.67 15.02 -17.22
N ALA A 514 -5.20 14.70 -16.02
CA ALA A 514 -6.04 14.22 -14.92
C ALA A 514 -7.16 15.23 -14.57
N PRO A 515 -8.40 14.77 -14.33
CA PRO A 515 -9.48 15.67 -13.93
C PRO A 515 -9.25 16.25 -12.53
N PRO A 516 -9.78 17.46 -12.24
CA PRO A 516 -9.63 18.10 -10.94
C PRO A 516 -10.27 17.26 -9.81
N GLU A 517 -9.59 17.15 -8.67
CA GLU A 517 -10.05 16.32 -7.55
C GLU A 517 -11.26 16.90 -6.79
N PHE A 518 -11.33 18.23 -6.65
CA PHE A 518 -12.28 18.91 -5.77
C PHE A 518 -13.75 18.46 -5.94
N PRO A 519 -14.30 18.28 -7.15
CA PRO A 519 -15.68 17.80 -7.37
C PRO A 519 -15.97 16.40 -6.81
N TYR A 520 -14.94 15.56 -6.68
CA TYR A 520 -15.04 14.17 -6.25
C TYR A 520 -14.61 13.96 -4.80
N THR A 521 -13.91 14.94 -4.21
CA THR A 521 -13.36 14.84 -2.85
C THR A 521 -13.99 15.79 -1.84
N LYS A 522 -14.40 16.99 -2.25
CA LYS A 522 -14.77 18.11 -1.35
C LYS A 522 -16.07 18.83 -1.72
N ALA A 523 -16.58 18.70 -2.94
CA ALA A 523 -17.75 19.46 -3.37
C ALA A 523 -19.03 19.11 -2.60
N VAL A 524 -19.76 20.16 -2.20
CA VAL A 524 -21.03 20.09 -1.47
C VAL A 524 -22.15 19.50 -2.34
N SER A 525 -22.18 19.85 -3.64
CA SER A 525 -23.09 19.25 -4.63
C SER A 525 -22.50 17.96 -5.20
N ALA A 526 -22.51 16.89 -4.39
CA ALA A 526 -21.95 15.59 -4.76
C ALA A 526 -22.73 14.81 -5.83
N TYR A 527 -23.96 15.23 -6.17
CA TYR A 527 -24.80 14.54 -7.16
C TYR A 527 -24.12 14.44 -8.53
N SER A 528 -23.32 15.44 -8.93
CA SER A 528 -22.51 15.37 -10.16
C SER A 528 -21.54 14.18 -10.12
N ALA A 529 -20.85 13.95 -8.99
CA ALA A 529 -19.96 12.80 -8.83
C ALA A 529 -20.71 11.46 -8.82
N THR A 530 -21.93 11.42 -8.26
CA THR A 530 -22.83 10.26 -8.36
C THR A 530 -23.17 9.95 -9.82
N VAL A 531 -23.62 10.94 -10.60
CA VAL A 531 -23.91 10.78 -12.04
C VAL A 531 -22.68 10.28 -12.79
N GLN A 532 -21.49 10.82 -12.53
CA GLN A 532 -20.24 10.34 -13.13
C GLN A 532 -19.99 8.84 -12.87
N LEU A 533 -20.15 8.38 -11.62
CA LEU A 533 -19.96 6.98 -11.27
C LEU A 533 -20.91 6.05 -12.04
N TYR A 534 -22.20 6.39 -12.07
CA TYR A 534 -23.21 5.56 -12.74
C TYR A 534 -23.11 5.64 -14.27
N ALA A 535 -22.75 6.79 -14.84
CA ALA A 535 -22.55 6.95 -16.29
C ALA A 535 -21.36 6.12 -16.78
N ARG A 536 -20.20 6.25 -16.12
CA ARG A 536 -18.98 5.46 -16.43
C ARG A 536 -19.23 3.96 -16.26
N SER A 537 -20.00 3.56 -15.24
CA SER A 537 -20.42 2.17 -15.02
C SER A 537 -21.46 1.65 -16.03
N GLY A 538 -22.08 2.52 -16.83
CA GLY A 538 -23.23 2.17 -17.67
C GLY A 538 -24.44 1.68 -16.89
N GLN A 539 -24.67 2.22 -15.69
CA GLN A 539 -25.73 1.83 -14.76
C GLN A 539 -26.69 3.00 -14.45
N LEU A 540 -26.69 4.08 -15.25
CA LEU A 540 -27.74 5.09 -15.16
C LEU A 540 -29.11 4.45 -15.51
N PRO A 541 -30.19 4.73 -14.77
CA PRO A 541 -31.53 4.19 -15.05
C PRO A 541 -32.23 4.88 -16.24
N ILE A 542 -31.58 4.87 -17.39
CA ILE A 542 -32.15 5.23 -18.70
C ILE A 542 -32.89 4.05 -19.33
N ALA A 543 -33.73 4.30 -20.34
CA ALA A 543 -34.65 3.30 -20.87
C ALA A 543 -33.91 2.15 -21.55
N GLU A 544 -32.80 2.42 -22.24
CA GLU A 544 -31.89 1.40 -22.76
C GLU A 544 -31.44 0.42 -21.65
N THR A 545 -30.89 0.95 -20.55
CA THR A 545 -30.42 0.15 -19.41
C THR A 545 -31.56 -0.57 -18.69
N LEU A 546 -32.71 0.08 -18.51
CA LEU A 546 -33.88 -0.53 -17.88
C LEU A 546 -34.45 -1.67 -18.74
N ARG A 547 -34.49 -1.52 -20.07
CA ARG A 547 -34.90 -2.57 -21.02
C ARG A 547 -33.91 -3.74 -21.00
N GLN A 548 -32.61 -3.47 -21.08
CA GLN A 548 -31.55 -4.50 -20.96
C GLN A 548 -31.59 -5.27 -19.62
N ARG A 549 -32.22 -4.70 -18.58
CA ARG A 549 -32.41 -5.30 -17.26
C ARG A 549 -33.83 -5.82 -17.01
N GLY A 550 -34.68 -5.90 -18.05
CA GLY A 550 -36.05 -6.42 -17.96
C GLY A 550 -37.00 -5.60 -17.08
N LYS A 551 -36.72 -4.32 -16.86
CA LYS A 551 -37.56 -3.42 -16.02
C LYS A 551 -38.63 -2.67 -16.81
N ILE A 552 -38.46 -2.52 -18.11
CA ILE A 552 -39.43 -1.93 -19.05
C ILE A 552 -39.34 -2.63 -20.41
N THR A 553 -40.38 -2.49 -21.24
CA THR A 553 -40.47 -3.15 -22.56
C THR A 553 -39.95 -2.28 -23.71
N LYS A 554 -40.20 -0.97 -23.67
CA LYS A 554 -39.76 0.02 -24.67
C LYS A 554 -38.53 0.79 -24.18
N ASP A 555 -37.61 1.10 -25.08
CA ASP A 555 -36.42 1.93 -24.83
C ASP A 555 -36.48 3.30 -25.52
N THR A 556 -37.60 3.66 -26.15
CA THR A 556 -37.87 5.02 -26.66
C THR A 556 -37.74 6.08 -25.57
N CYS A 557 -37.24 7.27 -25.92
CA CYS A 557 -37.06 8.40 -25.02
C CYS A 557 -38.33 8.75 -24.24
N ARG A 558 -38.28 8.60 -22.91
CA ARG A 558 -39.43 8.83 -22.01
C ARG A 558 -39.78 10.31 -21.83
N LEU A 559 -39.04 11.20 -22.50
CA LEU A 559 -39.36 12.62 -22.65
C LEU A 559 -40.08 12.94 -23.98
N GLY A 560 -40.54 11.92 -24.72
CA GLY A 560 -41.34 12.09 -25.94
C GLY A 560 -40.53 12.30 -27.22
N CYS A 561 -39.28 11.87 -27.29
CA CYS A 561 -38.53 11.81 -28.56
C CYS A 561 -38.73 10.43 -29.22
N THR A 562 -38.59 10.37 -30.56
CA THR A 562 -38.66 9.14 -31.36
C THR A 562 -37.50 8.18 -31.10
N GLU A 563 -36.34 8.73 -30.75
CA GLU A 563 -35.09 7.99 -30.59
C GLU A 563 -35.05 7.12 -29.33
N THR A 564 -34.16 6.11 -29.35
CA THR A 564 -33.82 5.31 -28.17
C THR A 564 -33.16 6.17 -27.08
N GLU A 565 -33.58 6.00 -25.83
CA GLU A 565 -33.04 6.68 -24.65
C GLU A 565 -31.68 6.11 -24.23
N THR A 566 -30.68 6.38 -25.05
CA THR A 566 -29.26 6.10 -24.77
C THR A 566 -28.63 7.25 -23.97
N MET A 567 -27.43 7.06 -23.41
CA MET A 567 -26.69 8.17 -22.77
C MET A 567 -26.33 9.30 -23.76
N PRO A 568 -25.79 9.03 -24.97
CA PRO A 568 -25.59 10.07 -25.99
C PRO A 568 -26.89 10.83 -26.29
N HIS A 569 -28.01 10.13 -26.47
CA HIS A 569 -29.30 10.78 -26.70
C HIS A 569 -29.66 11.72 -25.54
N LEU A 570 -29.69 11.21 -24.31
CA LEU A 570 -30.12 12.00 -23.15
C LEU A 570 -29.27 13.25 -22.92
N PHE A 571 -27.94 13.12 -22.99
CA PHE A 571 -27.04 14.22 -22.65
C PHE A 571 -26.75 15.17 -23.82
N VAL A 572 -26.61 14.66 -25.05
CA VAL A 572 -26.07 15.42 -26.19
C VAL A 572 -27.13 15.80 -27.22
N GLU A 573 -28.14 14.95 -27.46
CA GLU A 573 -29.07 15.12 -28.60
C GLU A 573 -30.47 15.59 -28.17
N CYS A 574 -30.96 15.12 -27.01
CA CYS A 574 -32.36 15.27 -26.61
C CYS A 574 -32.77 16.74 -26.58
N ARG A 575 -33.76 17.12 -27.41
CA ARG A 575 -34.21 18.52 -27.61
C ARG A 575 -34.65 19.19 -26.30
N GLN A 576 -35.22 18.42 -25.38
CA GLN A 576 -35.65 18.85 -24.05
C GLN A 576 -34.51 19.42 -23.17
N TYR A 577 -33.25 19.16 -23.53
CA TYR A 577 -32.06 19.65 -22.83
C TYR A 577 -31.18 20.58 -23.68
N GLU A 578 -31.67 21.02 -24.85
CA GLU A 578 -30.94 21.92 -25.72
C GLU A 578 -30.65 23.28 -25.05
N ALA A 579 -31.63 23.85 -24.34
CA ALA A 579 -31.45 25.10 -23.60
C ALA A 579 -30.36 24.99 -22.52
N LEU A 580 -30.28 23.87 -21.79
CA LEU A 580 -29.22 23.62 -20.79
C LEU A 580 -27.85 23.46 -21.45
N ARG A 581 -27.77 22.80 -22.61
CA ARG A 581 -26.53 22.71 -23.39
C ARG A 581 -26.09 24.08 -23.90
N ALA A 582 -27.01 24.90 -24.43
CA ALA A 582 -26.71 26.25 -24.91
C ALA A 582 -26.21 27.17 -23.78
N GLU A 583 -26.86 27.13 -22.61
CA GLU A 583 -26.40 27.83 -21.40
C GLU A 583 -25.00 27.37 -20.98
N GLY A 584 -24.77 26.05 -20.93
CA GLY A 584 -23.47 25.47 -20.63
C GLY A 584 -22.38 25.89 -21.63
N THR A 585 -22.67 25.83 -22.94
CA THR A 585 -21.74 26.25 -24.00
C THR A 585 -21.36 27.71 -23.82
N ARG A 586 -22.31 28.61 -23.54
CA ARG A 586 -22.03 30.02 -23.26
C ARG A 586 -21.09 30.19 -22.06
N MET A 587 -21.33 29.47 -20.96
CA MET A 587 -20.45 29.52 -19.78
C MET A 587 -19.03 29.03 -20.08
N VAL A 588 -18.88 27.96 -20.87
CA VAL A 588 -17.58 27.42 -21.28
C VAL A 588 -16.85 28.39 -22.19
N LEU A 589 -17.54 29.02 -23.14
CA LEU A 589 -16.97 30.02 -24.03
C LEU A 589 -16.44 31.24 -23.26
N GLU A 590 -17.21 31.80 -22.32
CA GLU A 590 -16.76 32.95 -21.52
C GLU A 590 -15.51 32.62 -20.68
N LYS A 591 -15.47 31.43 -20.06
CA LYS A 591 -14.28 30.98 -19.32
C LYS A 591 -13.08 30.69 -20.22
N THR A 592 -13.32 30.14 -21.41
CA THR A 592 -12.27 29.88 -22.41
C THR A 592 -11.68 31.19 -22.92
N LYS A 593 -12.51 32.22 -23.19
CA LYS A 593 -12.07 33.59 -23.50
C LYS A 593 -11.23 34.20 -22.38
N ALA A 594 -11.65 34.07 -21.12
CA ALA A 594 -10.90 34.58 -19.97
C ALA A 594 -9.50 33.97 -19.90
N ILE A 595 -9.40 32.64 -19.94
CA ILE A 595 -8.10 31.94 -19.97
C ILE A 595 -7.27 32.38 -21.19
N ILE A 596 -7.85 32.44 -22.39
CA ILE A 596 -7.11 32.86 -23.60
C ILE A 596 -6.59 34.31 -23.52
N ARG A 597 -7.24 35.20 -22.75
CA ARG A 597 -6.75 36.57 -22.51
C ARG A 597 -5.59 36.65 -21.52
N GLU A 598 -5.49 35.70 -20.60
CA GLU A 598 -4.43 35.64 -19.57
C GLU A 598 -3.09 35.10 -20.10
N TYR A 599 -3.09 34.42 -21.26
CA TYR A 599 -1.90 33.75 -21.80
C TYR A 599 -1.58 34.19 -23.24
N PRO A 600 -0.28 34.25 -23.63
CA PRO A 600 0.12 34.54 -24.99
C PRO A 600 -0.19 33.35 -25.92
N VAL A 601 -1.28 33.44 -26.68
CA VAL A 601 -1.73 32.41 -27.64
C VAL A 601 -1.94 33.07 -29.01
N GLU A 602 -1.41 32.49 -30.10
CA GLU A 602 -1.63 32.97 -31.48
C GLU A 602 -3.08 32.77 -31.90
N ASP A 603 -3.58 33.62 -32.81
CA ASP A 603 -5.01 33.68 -33.15
C ASP A 603 -5.57 32.39 -33.76
N LEU A 604 -4.76 31.61 -34.48
CA LEU A 604 -5.15 30.29 -34.98
C LEU A 604 -5.40 29.29 -33.85
N ASP A 605 -4.56 29.29 -32.81
CA ASP A 605 -4.81 28.48 -31.61
C ASP A 605 -6.02 29.03 -30.82
N LYS A 606 -6.20 30.36 -30.74
CA LYS A 606 -7.39 30.96 -30.12
C LYS A 606 -8.68 30.47 -30.81
N GLU A 607 -8.73 30.50 -32.14
CA GLU A 607 -9.89 30.04 -32.92
C GLU A 607 -10.15 28.54 -32.68
N ASN A 608 -9.11 27.70 -32.76
CA ASN A 608 -9.22 26.26 -32.53
C ASN A 608 -9.73 25.93 -31.11
N LEU A 609 -9.25 26.62 -30.08
CA LEU A 609 -9.70 26.45 -28.70
C LEU A 609 -11.16 26.91 -28.52
N MET A 610 -11.53 28.04 -29.11
CA MET A 610 -12.91 28.57 -29.05
C MET A 610 -13.91 27.67 -29.79
N LYS A 611 -13.53 27.16 -30.97
CA LYS A 611 -14.31 26.17 -31.75
C LYS A 611 -14.48 24.85 -30.99
N THR A 612 -13.42 24.40 -30.31
CA THR A 612 -13.47 23.22 -29.44
C THR A 612 -14.44 23.42 -28.26
N ALA A 613 -14.38 24.59 -27.61
CA ALA A 613 -15.27 24.98 -26.52
C ALA A 613 -16.75 25.07 -26.97
N GLU A 614 -17.03 25.64 -28.15
CA GLU A 614 -18.38 25.70 -28.73
C GLU A 614 -18.95 24.29 -28.98
N CYS A 615 -18.09 23.39 -29.46
CA CYS A 615 -18.45 22.02 -29.83
C CYS A 615 -18.41 21.03 -28.65
N LEU A 616 -18.05 21.45 -27.44
CA LEU A 616 -17.83 20.56 -26.30
C LEU A 616 -19.07 19.71 -25.98
N PHE A 617 -20.27 20.29 -26.02
CA PHE A 617 -21.54 19.63 -25.70
C PHE A 617 -22.35 19.16 -26.92
N ARG A 618 -21.70 18.98 -28.08
CA ARG A 618 -22.36 18.59 -29.35
C ARG A 618 -21.58 17.48 -30.07
N HIS A 619 -22.28 16.69 -30.89
CA HIS A 619 -21.62 15.73 -31.79
C HIS A 619 -20.85 16.46 -32.89
N LYS A 620 -19.51 16.37 -32.86
CA LYS A 620 -18.60 16.91 -33.87
C LYS A 620 -17.39 15.97 -34.03
N PRO A 621 -17.38 15.08 -35.04
CA PRO A 621 -16.31 14.09 -35.24
C PRO A 621 -14.91 14.70 -35.42
N GLN A 622 -14.81 15.95 -35.87
CA GLN A 622 -13.54 16.66 -36.03
C GLN A 622 -12.92 17.08 -34.68
N ILE A 623 -13.73 17.18 -33.62
CA ILE A 623 -13.33 17.58 -32.27
C ILE A 623 -13.28 16.37 -31.32
N TRP A 624 -14.24 15.46 -31.46
CA TRP A 624 -14.39 14.29 -30.59
C TRP A 624 -13.79 13.03 -31.24
N PRO A 625 -12.70 12.46 -30.68
CA PRO A 625 -11.95 11.33 -31.26
C PRO A 625 -12.76 10.07 -31.55
N LEU A 626 -13.86 9.87 -30.82
CA LEU A 626 -14.79 8.73 -30.97
C LEU A 626 -16.12 9.15 -31.64
N GLY A 627 -16.10 10.21 -32.46
CA GLY A 627 -17.27 10.74 -33.21
C GLY A 627 -18.36 11.42 -32.37
N SER A 628 -18.38 11.20 -31.06
CA SER A 628 -19.45 11.60 -30.15
C SER A 628 -18.92 12.38 -28.93
N SER A 629 -19.72 13.33 -28.44
CA SER A 629 -19.38 14.03 -27.20
C SER A 629 -19.57 13.12 -26.00
N MET A 630 -18.51 12.96 -25.21
CA MET A 630 -18.50 12.15 -23.99
C MET A 630 -18.35 13.00 -22.72
N PHE A 631 -18.76 14.28 -22.78
CA PHE A 631 -18.69 15.22 -21.66
C PHE A 631 -19.36 14.69 -20.38
N TYR A 632 -20.43 13.92 -20.53
CA TYR A 632 -21.18 13.32 -19.42
C TYR A 632 -20.43 12.18 -18.72
N LEU A 633 -19.31 11.71 -19.27
CA LEU A 633 -18.35 10.80 -18.63
C LEU A 633 -17.19 11.56 -17.98
N GLY A 634 -17.20 12.90 -18.02
CA GLY A 634 -16.11 13.73 -17.50
C GLY A 634 -14.82 13.52 -18.30
N GLN A 635 -14.96 13.35 -19.61
CA GLN A 635 -13.89 13.36 -20.59
C GLN A 635 -13.91 14.69 -21.34
N ASN A 636 -12.73 15.14 -21.79
CA ASN A 636 -12.56 16.33 -22.61
C ASN A 636 -11.93 15.94 -23.97
N PRO A 637 -12.22 16.66 -25.06
CA PRO A 637 -11.51 16.48 -26.32
C PRO A 637 -10.03 16.87 -26.17
N PRO A 638 -9.11 16.33 -26.98
CA PRO A 638 -7.69 16.66 -26.92
C PRO A 638 -7.43 18.16 -27.16
N ILE A 639 -6.73 18.81 -26.24
CA ILE A 639 -6.38 20.24 -26.33
C ILE A 639 -5.09 20.37 -27.16
N LYS A 640 -5.23 20.85 -28.39
CA LYS A 640 -4.12 21.10 -29.32
C LYS A 640 -3.73 22.58 -29.29
N ILE A 641 -2.43 22.85 -29.17
CA ILE A 641 -1.82 24.18 -29.11
C ILE A 641 -0.53 24.11 -29.95
N ALA A 642 -0.54 24.71 -31.13
CA ALA A 642 0.55 24.64 -32.11
C ALA A 642 1.67 25.68 -31.88
N THR A 643 1.31 26.84 -31.30
CA THR A 643 2.18 27.98 -30.94
C THR A 643 3.57 27.60 -30.44
N LYS A 644 4.59 28.40 -30.82
CA LYS A 644 5.95 28.30 -30.25
C LYS A 644 6.08 29.02 -28.90
N ILE A 645 5.23 28.65 -27.93
CA ILE A 645 5.36 29.05 -26.53
C ILE A 645 6.02 27.96 -25.67
N SER A 646 6.56 28.32 -24.52
CA SER A 646 7.23 27.38 -23.61
C SER A 646 6.28 26.27 -23.12
N GLU A 647 6.78 25.03 -22.98
CA GLU A 647 5.94 23.88 -22.63
C GLU A 647 5.30 24.04 -21.23
N VAL A 648 5.96 24.73 -20.30
CA VAL A 648 5.38 25.12 -19.00
C VAL A 648 4.11 25.96 -19.19
N THR A 649 4.13 26.92 -20.12
CA THR A 649 2.97 27.78 -20.44
C THR A 649 1.89 26.97 -21.16
N LYS A 650 2.25 26.10 -22.11
CA LYS A 650 1.30 25.17 -22.74
C LYS A 650 0.60 24.31 -21.70
N GLN A 651 1.33 23.75 -20.74
CA GLN A 651 0.78 22.88 -19.72
C GLN A 651 -0.11 23.63 -18.72
N LYS A 652 0.22 24.89 -18.37
CA LYS A 652 -0.66 25.78 -17.61
C LYS A 652 -2.00 26.01 -18.33
N ILE A 653 -1.96 26.41 -19.61
CA ILE A 653 -3.17 26.64 -20.44
C ILE A 653 -4.00 25.36 -20.54
N LYS A 654 -3.38 24.24 -20.94
CA LYS A 654 -4.06 22.94 -21.05
C LYS A 654 -4.70 22.53 -19.72
N SER A 655 -4.02 22.71 -18.59
CA SER A 655 -4.52 22.38 -17.24
C SER A 655 -5.71 23.25 -16.83
N ALA A 656 -5.64 24.58 -17.06
CA ALA A 656 -6.73 25.51 -16.77
C ALA A 656 -7.99 25.20 -17.60
N LEU A 657 -7.83 25.02 -18.92
CA LEU A 657 -8.91 24.63 -19.81
C LEU A 657 -9.50 23.27 -19.45
N THR A 658 -8.66 22.26 -19.19
CA THR A 658 -9.11 20.92 -18.75
C THR A 658 -9.96 21.02 -17.50
N THR A 659 -9.50 21.80 -16.51
CA THR A 659 -10.21 22.00 -15.25
C THR A 659 -11.58 22.62 -15.48
N GLU A 660 -11.66 23.70 -16.26
CA GLU A 660 -12.93 24.40 -16.46
C GLU A 660 -13.91 23.67 -17.38
N TRP A 661 -13.42 23.07 -18.47
CA TRP A 661 -14.25 22.23 -19.34
C TRP A 661 -14.77 21.01 -18.59
N HIS A 662 -13.94 20.38 -17.75
CA HIS A 662 -14.36 19.25 -16.91
C HIS A 662 -15.43 19.67 -15.89
N LEU A 663 -15.21 20.78 -15.18
CA LEU A 663 -16.16 21.31 -14.19
C LEU A 663 -17.51 21.65 -14.83
N ALA A 664 -17.51 22.31 -15.99
CA ALA A 664 -18.73 22.60 -16.72
C ALA A 664 -19.44 21.30 -17.17
N SER A 665 -18.69 20.35 -17.72
CA SER A 665 -19.19 19.07 -18.21
C SER A 665 -19.91 18.26 -17.14
N ILE A 666 -19.27 18.03 -15.99
CA ILE A 666 -19.87 17.21 -14.92
C ILE A 666 -21.05 17.92 -14.24
N ARG A 667 -21.03 19.25 -14.15
CA ARG A 667 -22.15 20.05 -13.62
C ARG A 667 -23.35 20.04 -14.55
N LEU A 668 -23.13 20.16 -15.86
CA LEU A 668 -24.18 20.07 -16.87
C LEU A 668 -24.82 18.68 -16.89
N ALA A 669 -24.01 17.62 -16.87
CA ALA A 669 -24.50 16.25 -16.77
C ALA A 669 -25.30 16.03 -15.47
N GLY A 670 -24.82 16.57 -14.35
CA GLY A 670 -25.56 16.59 -13.07
C GLY A 670 -26.91 17.30 -13.17
N ARG A 671 -26.97 18.49 -13.77
CA ARG A 671 -28.21 19.26 -13.97
C ARG A 671 -29.22 18.54 -14.87
N ILE A 672 -28.77 18.04 -16.03
CA ILE A 672 -29.59 17.26 -16.97
C ILE A 672 -30.18 16.04 -16.26
N PHE A 673 -29.34 15.24 -15.59
CA PHE A 673 -29.82 14.01 -14.97
C PHE A 673 -30.70 14.24 -13.73
N ALA A 674 -30.49 15.34 -12.99
CA ALA A 674 -31.37 15.73 -11.88
C ALA A 674 -32.75 16.20 -12.34
N ASP A 675 -32.84 16.94 -13.44
CA ASP A 675 -34.13 17.27 -14.06
C ASP A 675 -34.81 16.01 -14.62
N TYR A 676 -34.04 15.17 -15.31
CA TYR A 676 -34.51 13.91 -15.87
C TYR A 676 -35.14 13.00 -14.80
N GLN A 677 -34.44 12.75 -13.68
CA GLN A 677 -34.99 11.95 -12.59
C GLN A 677 -36.26 12.56 -11.99
N ARG A 678 -36.34 13.89 -11.83
CA ARG A 678 -37.55 14.57 -11.32
C ARG A 678 -38.74 14.42 -12.28
N LYS A 679 -38.52 14.50 -13.60
CA LYS A 679 -39.56 14.24 -14.61
C LYS A 679 -40.01 12.78 -14.59
N MET A 680 -39.08 11.83 -14.53
CA MET A 680 -39.43 10.41 -14.44
C MET A 680 -40.20 10.06 -13.16
N ALA A 681 -39.81 10.61 -12.01
CA ALA A 681 -40.54 10.40 -10.75
C ALA A 681 -41.99 10.87 -10.83
N LYS A 682 -42.26 12.03 -11.47
CA LYS A 682 -43.64 12.51 -11.71
C LYS A 682 -44.44 11.57 -12.62
N LEU A 683 -43.81 11.04 -13.67
CA LEU A 683 -44.47 10.13 -14.63
C LEU A 683 -44.77 8.73 -14.06
N HIS A 684 -44.06 8.30 -13.00
CA HIS A 684 -44.24 6.99 -12.37
C HIS A 684 -44.97 7.06 -11.02
N CYS A 685 -45.49 8.23 -10.62
CA CYS A 685 -46.22 8.39 -9.37
C CYS A 685 -47.72 8.06 -9.57
N PRO A 686 -48.28 7.02 -8.92
CA PRO A 686 -49.70 6.72 -9.01
C PRO A 686 -50.52 7.70 -8.15
N ARG A 687 -51.13 8.69 -8.85
CA ARG A 687 -52.04 9.76 -8.41
C ARG A 687 -51.40 11.14 -8.19
N PRO A 688 -52.12 12.23 -8.52
CA PRO A 688 -51.72 13.59 -8.18
C PRO A 688 -52.04 13.88 -6.70
N CYS A 689 -51.04 14.28 -5.92
CA CYS A 689 -51.32 15.06 -4.71
C CYS A 689 -51.87 16.42 -5.16
N LYS A 690 -53.11 16.72 -4.78
CA LYS A 690 -53.67 18.08 -4.89
C LYS A 690 -52.92 19.00 -3.93
N THR A 691 -52.57 20.19 -4.43
CA THR A 691 -52.28 21.45 -3.72
C THR A 691 -51.67 21.33 -2.32
#